data_AF-A0A2U8DYQ3-F1
#
_entry.id   AF-A0A2U8DYQ3-F1
#
_cell.length_a   1.000
_cell.length_b   1.000
_cell.length_c   1.000
_cell.angle_alpha   90.00
_cell.angle_beta   90.00
_cell.angle_gamma   90.00
#
_symmetry.space_group_name_H-M   'P 1'
#
loop_
_entity.id
_entity.type
_entity.pdbx_description
1 polymer ?
#
loop_
_entity_poly.entity_id
_entity_poly.type
_entity_poly.pdbx_seq_one_letter_code
_entity_poly.pdbx_strand_id
1 'polypeptide(L)'
;MFVDTFSEFSGELRVNTASSTQRWVRPLNGTNGYSAFKGTEWANTSIVLDNAYIEPHRQSCVSGTVVIGALSSSGTTERLVSREATTAPMYTHYQIGGKNLDTVFNGAIENKTASNPAGLIKVGTGRFTLSGKSTHTGPTMVSAGMLYLTGEFSGTTAVTVSGSAAFGGTGVVAGNVTYADDSTLVFASDEEATISGLAVRGSVALGSTRMTVTPVVPEGVRLINGTHTILEADGNITGSPTFTWSYPADPAITADIVIVGSKVQVIIAGGEVAKAVITSPLKADVMTGDAFTYTLTATSDPSNPTQLNATDLPAGLSYDPSTNIISGTLAAGTYAITLTASNDSGITTETLTVISYATLPPAPVITSAARSVAVINATYVYAIEADNNPTAFNATGLPAGLEINTVTGQITGKAKTLGTSEVTLFASNIAGTGTAALELVVSLPKPEITKESVTQTQYQLFSHQIVATNSPASYGLDNTVATGDIMAFPSTVVLDPVTGVISGTFVTTGTYQALMQATNDAGTGAATLNVVVVIHPPVIGGADSAIGMVGTPFTYSIVAEHSPTTFAAINLPPGLSVNTSTGVISGTPEASGSYLVSLIAMNTTGPGTKQVTFTINGSSALTTLAGSAGSPGSADGPSSDARFNTPGAGVADQNGNLYVADTGNGSIRKIATDGTVSTFATGLNAPASVVIDAAGAALYVANTGANGIVKIDIATGVATTLVLAGTPALNAPTGLVIDASGNLYVANTGDHTIVKIKHRHLRDRARRRCQRHARHGQCHGRGRRLRLAHGDRDQCRLLLPLRCRYGQQHDPSHRTLHRSC
;
A
#
# COMPACT_ATOMS: atom_id res chain seq x y z
N MET A 1 -59.54 6.04 8.52
CA MET A 1 -58.77 5.98 7.26
C MET A 1 -58.01 7.29 7.18
N PHE A 2 -56.70 7.27 7.39
CA PHE A 2 -55.85 8.46 7.27
C PHE A 2 -55.35 8.55 5.83
N VAL A 3 -55.45 9.74 5.21
CA VAL A 3 -55.22 9.95 3.77
C VAL A 3 -53.84 10.53 3.46
N ASP A 4 -53.04 10.88 4.48
CA ASP A 4 -51.70 11.44 4.27
C ASP A 4 -50.60 10.37 4.19
N THR A 5 -49.62 10.61 3.32
CA THR A 5 -48.39 9.82 3.18
C THR A 5 -47.55 9.94 4.46
N PHE A 6 -47.35 8.83 5.17
CA PHE A 6 -46.58 8.80 6.43
C PHE A 6 -45.06 8.75 6.23
N SER A 7 -44.57 8.85 4.99
CA SER A 7 -43.14 8.85 4.67
C SER A 7 -42.38 10.02 5.30
N GLU A 8 -43.08 11.10 5.72
CA GLU A 8 -42.47 12.29 6.35
C GLU A 8 -42.83 12.45 7.84
N PHE A 9 -43.59 11.53 8.44
CA PHE A 9 -43.97 11.65 9.85
C PHE A 9 -42.79 11.33 10.78
N SER A 10 -42.49 12.24 11.72
CA SER A 10 -41.35 12.13 12.64
C SER A 10 -41.74 11.99 14.13
N GLY A 11 -42.92 11.43 14.43
CA GLY A 11 -43.49 11.38 15.78
C GLY A 11 -43.61 9.98 16.39
N GLU A 12 -44.46 9.85 17.40
CA GLU A 12 -44.94 8.57 17.95
C GLU A 12 -46.33 8.26 17.39
N LEU A 13 -46.49 7.05 16.85
CA LEU A 13 -47.73 6.51 16.34
C LEU A 13 -48.18 5.36 17.23
N ARG A 14 -49.25 5.58 18.00
CA ARG A 14 -49.90 4.52 18.78
C ARG A 14 -51.00 3.87 17.96
N VAL A 15 -50.89 2.57 17.73
CA VAL A 15 -51.92 1.77 17.09
C VAL A 15 -52.62 0.96 18.16
N ASN A 16 -53.77 1.46 18.61
CA ASN A 16 -54.63 0.79 19.57
C ASN A 16 -55.91 0.32 18.87
N THR A 17 -56.34 -0.92 19.14
CA THR A 17 -57.65 -1.41 18.72
C THR A 17 -58.51 -1.74 19.96
N ALA A 18 -59.62 -1.02 20.12
CA ALA A 18 -60.56 -1.19 21.24
C ALA A 18 -61.44 -2.45 21.15
N SER A 19 -61.25 -3.32 20.14
CA SER A 19 -62.01 -4.57 19.98
C SER A 19 -61.28 -5.77 20.59
N SER A 20 -62.01 -6.73 21.15
CA SER A 20 -61.45 -8.02 21.62
C SER A 20 -60.85 -8.88 20.50
N THR A 21 -61.01 -8.45 19.23
CA THR A 21 -60.41 -9.05 18.05
C THR A 21 -59.28 -8.16 17.51
N GLN A 22 -58.09 -8.75 17.34
CA GLN A 22 -56.92 -8.07 16.78
C GLN A 22 -57.21 -7.55 15.36
N ARG A 23 -56.84 -6.29 15.05
CA ARG A 23 -57.02 -5.71 13.70
C ARG A 23 -55.72 -5.56 12.92
N TRP A 24 -55.87 -5.65 11.59
CA TRP A 24 -54.81 -5.45 10.60
C TRP A 24 -54.32 -4.00 10.55
N VAL A 25 -53.00 -3.82 10.58
CA VAL A 25 -52.31 -2.66 10.03
C VAL A 25 -51.71 -3.04 8.68
N ARG A 26 -52.21 -2.45 7.60
CA ARG A 26 -51.70 -2.68 6.23
C ARG A 26 -51.05 -1.42 5.68
N PRO A 27 -49.76 -1.43 5.33
CA PRO A 27 -49.20 -0.42 4.45
C PRO A 27 -49.81 -0.60 3.05
N LEU A 28 -50.64 0.34 2.60
CA LEU A 28 -51.34 0.31 1.29
C LEU A 28 -50.70 1.28 0.28
N ASN A 29 -50.73 0.88 -1.00
CA ASN A 29 -50.56 1.78 -2.17
C ASN A 29 -51.90 2.08 -2.88
N GLY A 30 -53.03 2.04 -2.16
CA GLY A 30 -54.35 2.34 -2.73
C GLY A 30 -55.51 1.92 -1.82
N THR A 31 -56.61 2.66 -1.92
CA THR A 31 -57.80 2.66 -1.03
C THR A 31 -58.52 1.32 -0.93
N ASN A 32 -58.71 0.81 0.30
CA ASN A 32 -59.96 0.18 0.77
C ASN A 32 -59.95 -0.13 2.29
N GLY A 33 -61.00 0.34 2.98
CA GLY A 33 -61.77 -0.37 4.03
C GLY A 33 -61.17 -0.74 5.40
N TYR A 34 -59.86 -0.65 5.63
CA TYR A 34 -59.21 -1.04 6.89
C TYR A 34 -58.35 0.11 7.46
N SER A 35 -57.85 -0.02 8.70
CA SER A 35 -56.82 0.88 9.25
C SER A 35 -55.51 0.69 8.47
N ALA A 36 -55.42 1.39 7.35
CA ALA A 36 -54.30 1.35 6.46
C ALA A 36 -53.49 2.65 6.54
N PHE A 37 -52.18 2.51 6.54
CA PHE A 37 -51.24 3.62 6.40
C PHE A 37 -50.66 3.59 5.00
N LYS A 38 -50.37 4.74 4.40
CA LYS A 38 -49.74 4.81 3.07
C LYS A 38 -48.22 4.89 3.26
N GLY A 39 -47.49 3.88 2.77
CA GLY A 39 -46.00 3.79 2.83
C GLY A 39 -45.48 2.56 3.61
N THR A 40 -44.39 1.96 3.14
CA THR A 40 -43.65 0.87 3.82
C THR A 40 -42.43 1.37 4.60
N GLU A 41 -42.28 2.69 4.72
CA GLU A 41 -41.13 3.35 5.31
C GLU A 41 -41.56 4.29 6.44
N TRP A 42 -41.40 3.82 7.67
CA TRP A 42 -41.62 4.55 8.93
C TRP A 42 -40.30 4.78 9.66
N ALA A 43 -39.23 5.05 8.91
CA ALA A 43 -37.85 5.15 9.42
C ALA A 43 -37.68 6.17 10.54
N ASN A 44 -38.47 7.26 10.51
CA ASN A 44 -38.45 8.34 11.50
C ASN A 44 -39.61 8.29 12.50
N THR A 45 -40.29 7.14 12.65
CA THR A 45 -41.47 7.00 13.52
C THR A 45 -41.21 6.02 14.67
N SER A 46 -41.74 6.33 15.86
CA SER A 46 -41.88 5.37 16.95
C SER A 46 -43.26 4.73 16.86
N ILE A 47 -43.36 3.43 16.66
CA ILE A 47 -44.61 2.70 16.58
C ILE A 47 -44.83 1.96 17.89
N VAL A 48 -45.96 2.23 18.54
CA VAL A 48 -46.43 1.47 19.71
C VAL A 48 -47.64 0.65 19.28
N LEU A 49 -47.52 -0.68 19.33
CA LEU A 49 -48.61 -1.61 19.00
C LEU A 49 -49.36 -2.02 20.27
N ASP A 50 -50.68 -1.92 20.21
CA ASP A 50 -51.58 -2.30 21.29
C ASP A 50 -52.78 -3.05 20.71
N ASN A 51 -52.78 -4.37 20.92
CA ASN A 51 -53.76 -5.30 20.36
C ASN A 51 -53.85 -5.19 18.81
N ALA A 52 -52.70 -5.15 18.15
CA ALA A 52 -52.58 -4.94 16.71
C ALA A 52 -51.42 -5.76 16.09
N TYR A 53 -51.47 -5.96 14.78
CA TYR A 53 -50.39 -6.60 14.02
C TYR A 53 -50.14 -5.92 12.67
N ILE A 54 -48.90 -5.99 12.21
CA ILE A 54 -48.45 -5.41 10.93
C ILE A 54 -48.35 -6.52 9.89
N GLU A 55 -49.00 -6.32 8.73
CA GLU A 55 -48.93 -7.21 7.57
C GLU A 55 -48.86 -6.39 6.25
N PRO A 56 -47.81 -6.51 5.43
CA PRO A 56 -47.66 -5.72 4.19
C PRO A 56 -48.64 -6.11 3.05
N HIS A 57 -49.03 -5.18 2.16
CA HIS A 57 -50.06 -5.41 1.10
C HIS A 57 -49.51 -5.82 -0.29
N ARG A 58 -50.38 -6.43 -1.14
CA ARG A 58 -50.11 -6.91 -2.52
C ARG A 58 -49.97 -5.71 -3.46
N GLN A 59 -48.80 -5.46 -4.02
CA GLN A 59 -48.64 -4.88 -5.36
C GLN A 59 -47.19 -5.09 -5.86
N SER A 60 -47.01 -6.13 -6.66
CA SER A 60 -46.00 -6.26 -7.73
C SER A 60 -44.48 -6.22 -7.42
N CYS A 61 -44.03 -6.23 -6.17
CA CYS A 61 -42.58 -6.27 -5.84
C CYS A 61 -42.10 -7.65 -5.36
N VAL A 62 -40.95 -8.11 -5.87
CA VAL A 62 -40.38 -9.46 -5.68
C VAL A 62 -39.69 -9.64 -4.30
N SER A 63 -39.52 -8.56 -3.54
CA SER A 63 -39.14 -8.53 -2.13
C SER A 63 -39.60 -7.21 -1.52
N GLY A 64 -40.02 -7.19 -0.25
CA GLY A 64 -40.52 -5.98 0.42
C GLY A 64 -39.88 -5.80 1.79
N THR A 65 -39.25 -4.65 2.01
CA THR A 65 -38.73 -4.25 3.34
C THR A 65 -39.71 -3.27 3.99
N VAL A 66 -40.14 -3.59 5.20
CA VAL A 66 -40.92 -2.71 6.08
C VAL A 66 -39.95 -2.04 7.05
N VAL A 67 -39.77 -0.73 6.93
CA VAL A 67 -38.83 0.03 7.76
C VAL A 67 -39.58 0.68 8.93
N ILE A 68 -39.10 0.51 10.15
CA ILE A 68 -39.66 1.04 11.39
C ILE A 68 -38.54 1.71 12.20
N GLY A 69 -38.72 2.98 12.56
CA GLY A 69 -37.73 3.74 13.32
C GLY A 69 -37.52 3.20 14.72
N ALA A 70 -38.60 3.06 15.49
CA ALA A 70 -38.62 2.50 16.84
C ALA A 70 -39.90 1.66 16.99
N LEU A 71 -39.81 0.46 17.58
CA LEU A 71 -40.97 -0.43 17.75
C LEU A 71 -41.12 -0.86 19.20
N SER A 72 -42.30 -0.63 19.77
CA SER A 72 -42.69 -1.16 21.08
C SER A 72 -44.09 -1.75 21.07
N SER A 73 -44.41 -2.54 22.10
CA SER A 73 -45.78 -3.00 22.35
C SER A 73 -46.22 -2.73 23.79
N SER A 74 -47.53 -2.56 23.97
CA SER A 74 -48.18 -2.49 25.30
C SER A 74 -48.50 -3.87 25.88
N GLY A 75 -48.55 -4.91 25.05
CA GLY A 75 -48.87 -6.28 25.43
C GLY A 75 -47.93 -7.31 24.77
N THR A 76 -48.32 -8.59 24.88
CA THR A 76 -47.58 -9.76 24.35
C THR A 76 -48.23 -10.40 23.11
N THR A 77 -49.38 -9.89 22.67
CA THR A 77 -50.18 -10.53 21.61
C THR A 77 -49.91 -9.96 20.22
N GLU A 78 -49.12 -8.88 20.16
CA GLU A 78 -48.79 -8.14 18.95
C GLU A 78 -47.93 -9.00 18.01
N ARG A 79 -48.11 -8.82 16.70
CA ARG A 79 -47.44 -9.66 15.70
C ARG A 79 -46.89 -8.84 14.53
N LEU A 80 -45.73 -9.23 14.02
CA LEU A 80 -45.22 -8.83 12.71
C LEU A 80 -45.33 -10.05 11.79
N VAL A 81 -46.18 -9.99 10.77
CA VAL A 81 -46.57 -11.18 10.00
C VAL A 81 -46.17 -11.00 8.53
N SER A 82 -45.57 -12.02 7.90
CA SER A 82 -45.37 -12.02 6.44
C SER A 82 -46.71 -12.14 5.70
N ARG A 83 -46.73 -12.06 4.37
CA ARG A 83 -47.96 -12.25 3.59
C ARG A 83 -47.87 -13.39 2.58
N GLU A 84 -49.01 -14.04 2.33
CA GLU A 84 -49.18 -15.05 1.28
C GLU A 84 -49.03 -14.48 -0.14
N ALA A 85 -48.02 -14.95 -0.86
CA ALA A 85 -47.85 -14.74 -2.28
C ALA A 85 -48.59 -15.80 -3.11
N THR A 86 -49.36 -15.37 -4.11
CA THR A 86 -50.09 -16.26 -5.03
C THR A 86 -49.27 -16.69 -6.25
N THR A 87 -48.17 -16.00 -6.55
CA THR A 87 -47.28 -16.26 -7.69
C THR A 87 -45.87 -15.73 -7.35
N ALA A 88 -44.92 -16.63 -7.09
CA ALA A 88 -43.52 -16.41 -6.64
C ALA A 88 -43.33 -16.04 -5.14
N PRO A 89 -42.29 -16.57 -4.45
CA PRO A 89 -42.08 -16.33 -3.01
C PRO A 89 -41.72 -14.86 -2.75
N MET A 90 -42.49 -14.19 -1.90
CA MET A 90 -42.14 -12.86 -1.40
C MET A 90 -41.38 -12.99 -0.07
N TYR A 91 -40.20 -12.40 0.01
CA TYR A 91 -39.46 -12.23 1.26
C TYR A 91 -39.88 -10.90 1.91
N THR A 92 -40.37 -10.96 3.15
CA THR A 92 -40.71 -9.76 3.96
C THR A 92 -39.59 -9.51 4.97
N HIS A 93 -38.89 -8.38 4.87
CA HIS A 93 -37.90 -7.99 5.90
C HIS A 93 -38.47 -6.87 6.76
N TYR A 94 -38.43 -7.04 8.08
CA TYR A 94 -38.70 -5.96 9.02
C TYR A 94 -37.38 -5.30 9.41
N GLN A 95 -37.13 -4.08 8.95
CA GLN A 95 -35.97 -3.30 9.33
C GLN A 95 -36.34 -2.37 10.49
N ILE A 96 -35.73 -2.57 11.66
CA ILE A 96 -36.13 -1.90 12.91
C ILE A 96 -34.94 -1.18 13.54
N GLY A 97 -35.15 0.04 14.04
CA GLY A 97 -34.20 0.72 14.93
C GLY A 97 -33.59 2.02 14.39
N GLY A 98 -34.07 2.54 13.25
CA GLY A 98 -33.57 3.77 12.62
C GLY A 98 -33.62 5.03 13.52
N LYS A 99 -34.44 5.05 14.57
CA LYS A 99 -34.50 6.16 15.55
C LYS A 99 -33.45 6.13 16.64
N ASN A 100 -32.64 5.07 16.73
CA ASN A 100 -31.62 4.93 17.76
C ASN A 100 -32.17 4.95 19.20
N LEU A 101 -33.44 4.59 19.39
CA LEU A 101 -34.06 4.51 20.72
C LEU A 101 -34.01 3.10 21.26
N ASP A 102 -33.95 2.99 22.59
CA ASP A 102 -34.16 1.74 23.29
C ASP A 102 -35.66 1.42 23.31
N THR A 103 -36.04 0.27 22.76
CA THR A 103 -37.44 -0.14 22.65
C THR A 103 -37.65 -1.60 23.03
N VAL A 104 -38.86 -1.90 23.51
CA VAL A 104 -39.26 -3.24 23.95
C VAL A 104 -40.51 -3.66 23.17
N PHE A 105 -40.39 -4.75 22.42
CA PHE A 105 -41.51 -5.39 21.72
C PHE A 105 -41.71 -6.79 22.27
N ASN A 106 -42.84 -7.00 22.96
CA ASN A 106 -43.18 -8.29 23.55
C ASN A 106 -44.00 -9.20 22.63
N GLY A 107 -44.14 -8.81 21.36
CA GLY A 107 -44.84 -9.58 20.34
C GLY A 107 -43.95 -10.57 19.56
N ALA A 108 -44.53 -11.23 18.58
CA ALA A 108 -43.90 -12.26 17.76
C ALA A 108 -43.64 -11.81 16.31
N ILE A 109 -42.57 -12.31 15.69
CA ILE A 109 -42.35 -12.24 14.24
C ILE A 109 -42.65 -13.61 13.64
N GLU A 110 -43.50 -13.66 12.61
CA GLU A 110 -44.04 -14.92 12.14
C GLU A 110 -44.21 -14.98 10.62
N ASN A 111 -44.07 -16.20 10.12
CA ASN A 111 -44.45 -16.51 8.76
C ASN A 111 -45.96 -16.74 8.70
N LYS A 112 -46.64 -16.13 7.73
CA LYS A 112 -48.03 -16.49 7.44
C LYS A 112 -48.16 -17.83 6.76
N THR A 113 -47.22 -18.15 5.86
CA THR A 113 -47.07 -19.48 5.24
C THR A 113 -45.60 -19.87 5.11
N ALA A 114 -45.32 -21.18 5.09
CA ALA A 114 -43.96 -21.71 4.94
C ALA A 114 -43.26 -21.25 3.65
N SER A 115 -44.02 -20.89 2.62
CA SER A 115 -43.53 -20.42 1.32
C SER A 115 -43.14 -18.93 1.27
N ASN A 116 -43.40 -18.14 2.34
CA ASN A 116 -43.12 -16.71 2.39
C ASN A 116 -42.47 -16.33 3.74
N PRO A 117 -41.13 -16.42 3.83
CA PRO A 117 -40.43 -16.15 5.08
C PRO A 117 -40.45 -14.66 5.46
N ALA A 118 -40.68 -14.38 6.74
CA ALA A 118 -40.33 -13.12 7.39
C ALA A 118 -38.86 -13.15 7.83
N GLY A 119 -38.17 -12.02 7.71
CA GLY A 119 -36.83 -11.80 8.23
C GLY A 119 -36.78 -10.51 9.07
N LEU A 120 -35.72 -10.37 9.87
CA LEU A 120 -35.52 -9.23 10.76
C LEU A 120 -34.16 -8.58 10.45
N ILE A 121 -34.13 -7.26 10.31
CA ILE A 121 -32.90 -6.47 10.16
C ILE A 121 -32.88 -5.42 11.28
N LYS A 122 -32.02 -5.59 12.27
CA LYS A 122 -31.78 -4.58 13.30
C LYS A 122 -30.76 -3.57 12.80
N VAL A 123 -31.13 -2.29 12.77
CA VAL A 123 -30.31 -1.12 12.39
C VAL A 123 -30.28 -0.08 13.52
N GLY A 124 -29.44 0.94 13.38
CA GLY A 124 -29.33 2.05 14.34
C GLY A 124 -28.69 1.66 15.68
N THR A 125 -28.26 2.63 16.47
CA THR A 125 -27.42 2.44 17.67
C THR A 125 -28.20 2.01 18.92
N GLY A 126 -29.52 2.22 18.95
CA GLY A 126 -30.37 1.88 20.11
C GLY A 126 -30.55 0.37 20.31
N ARG A 127 -31.07 0.01 21.48
CA ARG A 127 -31.45 -1.36 21.86
C ARG A 127 -32.84 -1.71 21.37
N PHE A 128 -32.98 -2.87 20.75
CA PHE A 128 -34.28 -3.48 20.48
C PHE A 128 -34.42 -4.76 21.28
N THR A 129 -35.27 -4.75 22.31
CA THR A 129 -35.58 -5.91 23.13
C THR A 129 -36.78 -6.66 22.55
N LEU A 130 -36.58 -7.95 22.25
CA LEU A 130 -37.61 -8.84 21.69
C LEU A 130 -37.86 -10.00 22.65
N SER A 131 -39.08 -10.12 23.18
CA SER A 131 -39.42 -11.11 24.21
C SER A 131 -40.45 -12.16 23.79
N GLY A 132 -41.13 -11.97 22.66
CA GLY A 132 -42.11 -12.94 22.15
C GLY A 132 -41.48 -14.13 21.41
N LYS A 133 -42.29 -15.17 21.20
CA LYS A 133 -41.92 -16.36 20.43
C LYS A 133 -42.08 -16.10 18.93
N SER A 134 -40.98 -15.93 18.23
CA SER A 134 -40.93 -15.69 16.78
C SER A 134 -40.71 -16.99 16.01
N THR A 135 -41.58 -17.28 15.05
CA THR A 135 -41.59 -18.51 14.24
C THR A 135 -41.15 -18.25 12.80
N HIS A 136 -40.62 -17.07 12.51
CA HIS A 136 -40.14 -16.73 11.18
C HIS A 136 -39.01 -17.66 10.73
N THR A 137 -38.78 -17.77 9.42
CA THR A 137 -37.72 -18.64 8.86
C THR A 137 -36.74 -17.90 7.95
N GLY A 138 -36.92 -16.59 7.74
CA GLY A 138 -35.97 -15.74 7.05
C GLY A 138 -34.77 -15.38 7.94
N PRO A 139 -33.68 -14.88 7.35
CA PRO A 139 -32.49 -14.50 8.12
C PRO A 139 -32.78 -13.35 9.09
N THR A 140 -32.08 -13.36 10.22
CA THR A 140 -32.01 -12.23 11.15
C THR A 140 -30.63 -11.60 11.02
N MET A 141 -30.56 -10.31 10.69
CA MET A 141 -29.32 -9.56 10.58
C MET A 141 -29.28 -8.44 11.64
N VAL A 142 -28.23 -8.40 12.44
CA VAL A 142 -27.96 -7.31 13.38
C VAL A 142 -26.84 -6.47 12.80
N SER A 143 -27.21 -5.38 12.13
CA SER A 143 -26.28 -4.53 11.37
C SER A 143 -25.68 -3.39 12.20
N ALA A 144 -26.38 -2.93 13.24
CA ALA A 144 -25.92 -1.90 14.16
C ALA A 144 -26.72 -1.90 15.48
N GLY A 145 -26.13 -1.34 16.54
CA GLY A 145 -26.72 -1.28 17.87
C GLY A 145 -26.99 -2.66 18.45
N MET A 146 -27.98 -2.78 19.33
CA MET A 146 -28.22 -4.02 20.08
C MET A 146 -29.56 -4.66 19.73
N LEU A 147 -29.56 -5.94 19.36
CA LEU A 147 -30.74 -6.81 19.44
C LEU A 147 -30.64 -7.66 20.71
N TYR A 148 -31.53 -7.42 21.66
CA TYR A 148 -31.57 -8.13 22.94
C TYR A 148 -32.74 -9.10 22.99
N LEU A 149 -32.47 -10.40 22.93
CA LEU A 149 -33.48 -11.44 22.89
C LEU A 149 -33.74 -11.98 24.30
N THR A 150 -34.97 -11.88 24.76
CA THR A 150 -35.49 -12.59 25.96
C THR A 150 -36.52 -13.66 25.59
N GLY A 151 -36.99 -13.65 24.33
CA GLY A 151 -37.94 -14.60 23.78
C GLY A 151 -37.27 -15.76 23.05
N GLU A 152 -38.01 -16.36 22.11
CA GLU A 152 -37.56 -17.53 21.37
C GLU A 152 -37.64 -17.28 19.87
N PHE A 153 -36.56 -17.54 19.13
CA PHE A 153 -36.58 -17.72 17.67
C PHE A 153 -36.72 -19.21 17.38
N SER A 154 -37.97 -19.69 17.29
CA SER A 154 -38.30 -21.12 17.22
C SER A 154 -38.36 -21.69 15.80
N GLY A 155 -38.28 -20.84 14.76
CA GLY A 155 -38.18 -21.27 13.37
C GLY A 155 -36.73 -21.56 12.93
N THR A 156 -36.51 -22.07 11.73
CA THR A 156 -35.17 -22.40 11.20
C THR A 156 -34.42 -21.15 10.70
N THR A 157 -34.08 -20.21 11.58
CA THR A 157 -33.47 -18.91 11.22
C THR A 157 -32.00 -18.83 11.58
N ALA A 158 -31.14 -18.43 10.64
CA ALA A 158 -29.77 -18.02 10.94
C ALA A 158 -29.74 -16.56 11.42
N VAL A 159 -28.93 -16.27 12.45
CA VAL A 159 -28.65 -14.92 12.95
C VAL A 159 -27.23 -14.52 12.55
N THR A 160 -27.07 -13.33 11.96
CA THR A 160 -25.75 -12.76 11.63
C THR A 160 -25.58 -11.41 12.30
N VAL A 161 -24.46 -11.22 12.99
CA VAL A 161 -24.12 -10.01 13.76
C VAL A 161 -22.92 -9.34 13.10
N SER A 162 -23.12 -8.13 12.58
CA SER A 162 -22.07 -7.33 11.95
C SER A 162 -21.08 -6.79 12.98
N GLY A 163 -19.87 -6.39 12.53
CA GLY A 163 -18.91 -5.72 13.40
C GLY A 163 -19.49 -4.43 13.97
N SER A 164 -19.16 -4.10 15.22
CA SER A 164 -19.75 -3.03 16.05
C SER A 164 -21.22 -3.20 16.46
N ALA A 165 -21.91 -4.26 16.02
CA ALA A 165 -23.26 -4.59 16.47
C ALA A 165 -23.25 -5.56 17.67
N ALA A 166 -24.35 -5.59 18.42
CA ALA A 166 -24.50 -6.38 19.63
C ALA A 166 -25.71 -7.32 19.55
N PHE A 167 -25.51 -8.58 19.92
CA PHE A 167 -26.58 -9.58 20.01
C PHE A 167 -26.40 -10.47 21.23
N GLY A 168 -27.52 -10.84 21.85
CA GLY A 168 -27.51 -11.70 23.03
C GLY A 168 -28.77 -11.55 23.87
N GLY A 169 -28.66 -11.84 25.15
CA GLY A 169 -29.77 -11.84 26.11
C GLY A 169 -29.97 -13.24 26.73
N THR A 170 -31.19 -13.51 27.21
CA THR A 170 -31.56 -14.75 27.93
C THR A 170 -32.43 -15.69 27.09
N GLY A 171 -32.68 -15.33 25.83
CA GLY A 171 -33.57 -16.05 24.94
C GLY A 171 -32.98 -17.31 24.31
N VAL A 172 -33.76 -17.89 23.41
CA VAL A 172 -33.39 -19.13 22.69
C VAL A 172 -33.42 -18.90 21.18
N VAL A 173 -32.40 -19.36 20.46
CA VAL A 173 -32.32 -19.32 18.99
C VAL A 173 -32.25 -20.74 18.43
N ALA A 174 -33.21 -21.13 17.60
CA ALA A 174 -33.24 -22.50 17.07
C ALA A 174 -32.21 -22.76 15.95
N GLY A 175 -31.83 -21.75 15.17
CA GLY A 175 -30.84 -21.87 14.10
C GLY A 175 -29.42 -21.46 14.50
N ASN A 176 -28.55 -21.32 13.50
CA ASN A 176 -27.15 -20.96 13.71
C ASN A 176 -26.99 -19.46 14.02
N VAL A 177 -25.97 -19.11 14.80
CA VAL A 177 -25.60 -17.71 15.05
C VAL A 177 -24.16 -17.46 14.58
N THR A 178 -23.93 -16.35 13.90
CA THR A 178 -22.60 -15.94 13.43
C THR A 178 -22.29 -14.52 13.88
N TYR A 179 -21.20 -14.38 14.63
CA TYR A 179 -20.65 -13.11 15.10
C TYR A 179 -19.44 -12.73 14.25
N ALA A 180 -19.45 -11.53 13.66
CA ALA A 180 -18.27 -10.98 13.00
C ALA A 180 -17.24 -10.45 14.01
N ASP A 181 -16.02 -10.16 13.54
CA ASP A 181 -15.01 -9.44 14.32
C ASP A 181 -15.56 -8.08 14.80
N ASP A 182 -15.10 -7.66 15.98
CA ASP A 182 -15.51 -6.43 16.68
C ASP A 182 -17.02 -6.36 17.01
N SER A 183 -17.76 -7.47 16.93
CA SER A 183 -19.12 -7.56 17.45
C SER A 183 -19.15 -7.73 18.97
N THR A 184 -20.32 -7.54 19.56
CA THR A 184 -20.56 -7.62 21.00
C THR A 184 -21.53 -8.75 21.34
N LEU A 185 -21.10 -9.65 22.24
CA LEU A 185 -21.95 -10.64 22.88
C LEU A 185 -22.56 -10.04 24.15
N VAL A 186 -23.88 -10.18 24.29
CA VAL A 186 -24.63 -9.61 25.42
C VAL A 186 -25.28 -10.71 26.26
N PHE A 187 -25.32 -10.54 27.58
CA PHE A 187 -26.06 -11.41 28.50
C PHE A 187 -26.69 -10.61 29.64
N ALA A 188 -27.43 -11.27 30.54
CA ALA A 188 -28.21 -10.61 31.59
C ALA A 188 -27.80 -11.02 33.00
N SER A 189 -27.98 -10.10 33.94
CA SER A 189 -28.20 -10.39 35.35
C SER A 189 -29.66 -10.09 35.68
N ASP A 190 -30.28 -10.88 36.56
CA ASP A 190 -31.56 -10.52 37.18
C ASP A 190 -31.35 -9.67 38.45
N GLU A 191 -32.45 -9.32 39.12
CA GLU A 191 -32.45 -8.55 40.37
C GLU A 191 -31.81 -9.29 41.55
N GLU A 192 -31.70 -10.62 41.48
CA GLU A 192 -31.03 -11.48 42.46
C GLU A 192 -29.54 -11.72 42.11
N ALA A 193 -29.01 -10.99 41.13
CA ALA A 193 -27.67 -11.13 40.59
C ALA A 193 -27.38 -12.47 39.88
N THR A 194 -28.41 -13.25 39.55
CA THR A 194 -28.27 -14.49 38.79
C THR A 194 -27.98 -14.19 37.33
N ILE A 195 -26.94 -14.82 36.80
CA ILE A 195 -26.49 -14.62 35.42
C ILE A 195 -27.14 -15.64 34.49
N SER A 196 -27.74 -15.13 33.42
CA SER A 196 -28.38 -15.94 32.38
C SER A 196 -27.86 -15.56 30.99
N GLY A 197 -27.50 -16.59 30.21
CA GLY A 197 -26.95 -16.49 28.86
C GLY A 197 -27.92 -16.85 27.75
N LEU A 198 -27.47 -16.66 26.50
CA LEU A 198 -28.22 -17.01 25.30
C LEU A 198 -28.09 -18.51 25.00
N ALA A 199 -29.20 -19.18 24.72
CA ALA A 199 -29.18 -20.57 24.26
C ALA A 199 -29.35 -20.67 22.74
N VAL A 200 -28.48 -21.41 22.06
CA VAL A 200 -28.48 -21.60 20.61
C VAL A 200 -28.60 -23.09 20.29
N ARG A 201 -29.68 -23.51 19.64
CA ARG A 201 -29.90 -24.92 19.25
C ARG A 201 -29.11 -25.32 17.99
N GLY A 202 -28.62 -24.33 17.23
CA GLY A 202 -27.67 -24.53 16.14
C GLY A 202 -26.21 -24.43 16.57
N SER A 203 -25.32 -24.26 15.58
CA SER A 203 -23.92 -23.94 15.80
C SER A 203 -23.70 -22.44 15.96
N VAL A 204 -22.64 -22.05 16.69
CA VAL A 204 -22.19 -20.66 16.79
C VAL A 204 -20.82 -20.50 16.12
N ALA A 205 -20.69 -19.52 15.25
CA ALA A 205 -19.40 -19.09 14.71
C ALA A 205 -19.04 -17.72 15.29
N LEU A 206 -17.89 -17.62 15.93
CA LEU A 206 -17.31 -16.39 16.47
C LEU A 206 -16.26 -15.82 15.50
N GLY A 207 -15.98 -14.53 15.63
CA GLY A 207 -14.89 -13.85 14.93
C GLY A 207 -13.52 -14.49 15.20
N SER A 208 -12.52 -14.11 14.39
CA SER A 208 -11.15 -14.62 14.51
C SER A 208 -10.20 -13.68 15.25
N THR A 209 -10.55 -12.40 15.45
CA THR A 209 -9.63 -11.41 16.04
C THR A 209 -10.08 -10.93 17.42
N ARG A 210 -11.19 -10.21 17.51
CA ARG A 210 -11.65 -9.57 18.74
C ARG A 210 -13.17 -9.58 18.86
N MET A 211 -13.67 -9.77 20.08
CA MET A 211 -15.08 -9.61 20.43
C MET A 211 -15.23 -8.92 21.78
N THR A 212 -16.27 -8.10 21.93
CA THR A 212 -16.63 -7.50 23.21
C THR A 212 -17.70 -8.33 23.92
N VAL A 213 -17.66 -8.40 25.25
CA VAL A 213 -18.69 -9.01 26.08
C VAL A 213 -19.24 -7.96 27.04
N THR A 214 -20.56 -7.75 26.98
CA THR A 214 -21.26 -6.71 27.75
C THR A 214 -22.42 -7.34 28.53
N PRO A 215 -22.42 -7.30 29.87
CA PRO A 215 -23.60 -7.66 30.65
C PRO A 215 -24.62 -6.51 30.66
N VAL A 216 -25.90 -6.86 30.70
CA VAL A 216 -27.01 -5.96 31.04
C VAL A 216 -27.40 -6.24 32.48
N VAL A 217 -27.15 -5.29 33.37
CA VAL A 217 -27.41 -5.43 34.82
C VAL A 217 -28.43 -4.37 35.27
N PRO A 218 -29.46 -4.74 36.06
CA PRO A 218 -30.38 -3.79 36.65
C PRO A 218 -29.66 -2.77 37.53
N GLU A 219 -30.22 -1.57 37.66
CA GLU A 219 -29.66 -0.53 38.51
C GLU A 219 -29.57 -1.02 39.97
N GLY A 220 -28.41 -0.84 40.61
CA GLY A 220 -28.18 -1.23 42.00
C GLY A 220 -27.77 -2.69 42.22
N VAL A 221 -27.75 -3.53 41.19
CA VAL A 221 -27.35 -4.95 41.29
C VAL A 221 -25.85 -5.09 40.97
N ARG A 222 -25.12 -5.87 41.79
CA ARG A 222 -23.71 -6.24 41.53
C ARG A 222 -23.64 -7.69 41.03
N LEU A 223 -22.67 -7.96 40.16
CA LEU A 223 -22.43 -9.32 39.65
C LEU A 223 -21.82 -10.21 40.74
N ILE A 224 -22.29 -11.44 40.84
CA ILE A 224 -21.78 -12.43 41.80
C ILE A 224 -20.50 -13.10 41.29
N ASN A 225 -19.58 -13.38 42.21
CA ASN A 225 -18.37 -14.16 41.93
C ASN A 225 -18.73 -15.57 41.44
N GLY A 226 -17.96 -16.09 40.51
CA GLY A 226 -18.09 -17.47 40.03
C GLY A 226 -18.04 -17.59 38.50
N THR A 227 -18.20 -18.84 38.05
CA THR A 227 -18.19 -19.20 36.63
C THR A 227 -19.63 -19.31 36.11
N HIS A 228 -19.97 -18.50 35.11
CA HIS A 228 -21.31 -18.40 34.56
C HIS A 228 -21.32 -18.68 33.07
N THR A 229 -22.32 -19.39 32.57
CA THR A 229 -22.47 -19.65 31.13
C THR A 229 -23.29 -18.53 30.50
N ILE A 230 -22.67 -17.78 29.58
CA ILE A 230 -23.29 -16.59 28.94
C ILE A 230 -23.74 -16.87 27.50
N LEU A 231 -23.27 -17.97 26.92
CA LEU A 231 -23.72 -18.48 25.63
C LEU A 231 -23.53 -20.00 25.62
N GLU A 232 -24.56 -20.74 25.24
CA GLU A 232 -24.52 -22.19 25.09
C GLU A 232 -25.05 -22.58 23.71
N ALA A 233 -24.31 -23.45 23.01
CA ALA A 233 -24.70 -24.02 21.74
C ALA A 233 -24.94 -25.52 21.87
N ASP A 234 -26.01 -26.03 21.26
CA ASP A 234 -26.20 -27.48 21.07
C ASP A 234 -25.30 -28.01 19.94
N GLY A 235 -25.00 -27.15 18.95
CA GLY A 235 -23.98 -27.39 17.92
C GLY A 235 -22.57 -27.01 18.36
N ASN A 236 -21.64 -26.92 17.40
CA ASN A 236 -20.27 -26.53 17.69
C ASN A 236 -20.14 -25.01 17.85
N ILE A 237 -19.30 -24.56 18.78
CA ILE A 237 -18.75 -23.21 18.80
C ILE A 237 -17.41 -23.21 18.06
N THR A 238 -17.27 -22.37 17.04
CA THR A 238 -16.02 -22.20 16.26
C THR A 238 -15.54 -20.75 16.32
N GLY A 239 -14.25 -20.53 16.09
CA GLY A 239 -13.60 -19.22 16.28
C GLY A 239 -12.90 -19.12 17.63
N SER A 240 -11.96 -18.18 17.74
CA SER A 240 -11.15 -17.98 18.96
C SER A 240 -10.71 -16.52 19.07
N PRO A 241 -11.66 -15.57 19.20
CA PRO A 241 -11.33 -14.17 19.32
C PRO A 241 -10.68 -13.88 20.68
N THR A 242 -9.96 -12.78 20.76
CA THR A 242 -9.65 -12.15 22.05
C THR A 242 -10.92 -11.48 22.58
N PHE A 243 -11.27 -11.76 23.84
CA PHE A 243 -12.44 -11.16 24.48
C PHE A 243 -12.07 -9.89 25.23
N THR A 244 -12.87 -8.84 25.07
CA THR A 244 -12.79 -7.61 25.86
C THR A 244 -14.06 -7.44 26.68
N TRP A 245 -13.92 -7.25 27.98
CA TRP A 245 -15.03 -7.03 28.90
C TRP A 245 -15.46 -5.56 28.92
N SER A 246 -16.78 -5.31 28.88
CA SER A 246 -17.34 -3.96 28.96
C SER A 246 -18.51 -3.90 29.96
N TYR A 247 -18.20 -3.75 31.24
CA TYR A 247 -19.12 -3.40 32.34
C TYR A 247 -18.49 -2.20 33.07
N PRO A 248 -19.23 -1.32 33.79
CA PRO A 248 -18.70 -0.20 34.54
C PRO A 248 -17.32 -0.47 35.15
N ALA A 249 -16.50 0.57 35.09
CA ALA A 249 -15.14 0.60 35.62
C ALA A 249 -15.14 0.59 37.16
N ASP A 250 -15.83 -0.37 37.78
CA ASP A 250 -15.51 -0.78 39.14
C ASP A 250 -14.21 -1.58 39.04
N PRO A 251 -13.06 -0.98 39.43
CA PRO A 251 -11.77 -1.66 39.33
C PRO A 251 -11.69 -2.91 40.21
N ALA A 252 -12.65 -3.12 41.12
CA ALA A 252 -12.75 -4.32 41.92
C ALA A 252 -13.26 -5.53 41.12
N ILE A 253 -14.06 -5.32 40.06
CA ILE A 253 -14.63 -6.43 39.28
C ILE A 253 -13.70 -6.78 38.12
N THR A 254 -13.22 -8.01 38.14
CA THR A 254 -12.47 -8.62 37.04
C THR A 254 -13.30 -9.72 36.39
N ALA A 255 -13.19 -9.86 35.06
CA ALA A 255 -13.88 -10.88 34.30
C ALA A 255 -12.89 -11.54 33.32
N ASP A 256 -12.78 -12.85 33.39
CA ASP A 256 -12.07 -13.68 32.41
C ASP A 256 -13.08 -14.48 31.58
N ILE A 257 -12.86 -14.58 30.27
CA ILE A 257 -13.84 -15.16 29.34
C ILE A 257 -13.19 -16.31 28.57
N VAL A 258 -13.78 -17.48 28.70
CA VAL A 258 -13.23 -18.73 28.16
C VAL A 258 -14.28 -19.48 27.33
N ILE A 259 -13.81 -20.18 26.30
CA ILE A 259 -14.64 -21.10 25.51
C ILE A 259 -14.36 -22.52 26.04
N VAL A 260 -15.39 -23.18 26.55
CA VAL A 260 -15.31 -24.53 27.12
C VAL A 260 -16.30 -25.44 26.40
N GLY A 261 -15.81 -26.25 25.47
CA GLY A 261 -16.66 -27.11 24.64
C GLY A 261 -17.65 -26.29 23.82
N SER A 262 -18.95 -26.52 24.02
CA SER A 262 -20.02 -25.78 23.34
C SER A 262 -20.56 -24.59 24.15
N LYS A 263 -19.77 -24.06 25.10
CA LYS A 263 -20.15 -22.94 25.98
C LYS A 263 -19.12 -21.81 25.91
N VAL A 264 -19.60 -20.57 25.98
CA VAL A 264 -18.79 -19.42 26.39
C VAL A 264 -19.13 -19.11 27.84
N GLN A 265 -18.10 -19.09 28.68
CA GLN A 265 -18.23 -18.85 30.11
C GLN A 265 -17.48 -17.58 30.51
N VAL A 266 -18.05 -16.86 31.47
CA VAL A 266 -17.40 -15.75 32.15
C VAL A 266 -17.07 -16.15 33.58
N ILE A 267 -15.86 -15.86 34.02
CA ILE A 267 -15.37 -16.07 35.38
C ILE A 267 -15.27 -14.68 36.01
N ILE A 268 -16.14 -14.41 36.99
CA ILE A 268 -16.22 -13.11 37.66
C ILE A 268 -15.53 -13.21 39.02
N ALA A 269 -14.65 -12.24 39.31
CA ALA A 269 -13.98 -12.10 40.60
C ALA A 269 -13.97 -10.65 41.10
N GLY A 270 -14.14 -10.47 42.41
CA GLY A 270 -14.13 -9.16 43.09
C GLY A 270 -15.49 -8.45 43.16
N GLY A 271 -16.60 -9.19 43.04
CA GLY A 271 -17.97 -8.71 43.23
C GLY A 271 -18.51 -8.74 44.67
N GLU A 272 -17.69 -9.13 45.67
CA GLU A 272 -18.09 -9.17 47.09
C GLU A 272 -17.92 -7.81 47.80
N VAL A 273 -18.72 -7.56 48.85
CA VAL A 273 -18.53 -6.44 49.78
C VAL A 273 -17.19 -6.61 50.50
N ALA A 274 -16.36 -5.57 50.61
CA ALA A 274 -15.08 -5.65 51.31
C ALA A 274 -15.26 -5.78 52.82
N LYS A 275 -14.34 -6.50 53.52
CA LYS A 275 -14.31 -6.52 55.00
C LYS A 275 -14.12 -5.11 55.56
N ALA A 276 -14.77 -4.81 56.68
CA ALA A 276 -14.57 -3.56 57.38
C ALA A 276 -13.11 -3.36 57.82
N VAL A 277 -12.56 -2.15 57.68
CA VAL A 277 -11.20 -1.79 58.07
C VAL A 277 -11.25 -0.71 59.16
N ILE A 278 -10.54 -0.90 60.27
CA ILE A 278 -10.42 0.10 61.34
C ILE A 278 -9.59 1.29 60.84
N THR A 279 -10.14 2.50 60.96
CA THR A 279 -9.53 3.75 60.44
C THR A 279 -9.05 4.69 61.55
N SER A 280 -9.43 4.44 62.79
CA SER A 280 -8.96 5.22 63.95
C SER A 280 -7.50 4.89 64.32
N PRO A 281 -6.73 5.82 64.91
CA PRO A 281 -5.32 5.60 65.22
C PRO A 281 -5.04 4.42 66.16
N LEU A 282 -4.14 3.50 65.81
CA LEU A 282 -3.82 2.35 66.67
C LEU A 282 -2.83 2.65 67.81
N LYS A 283 -2.49 3.93 68.00
CA LYS A 283 -1.68 4.41 69.12
C LYS A 283 -2.33 5.66 69.70
N ALA A 284 -2.35 5.75 71.02
CA ALA A 284 -2.80 6.95 71.73
C ALA A 284 -1.98 7.14 73.01
N ASP A 285 -1.96 8.37 73.51
CA ASP A 285 -1.26 8.72 74.72
C ASP A 285 -2.05 9.69 75.59
N VAL A 286 -1.77 9.64 76.90
CA VAL A 286 -2.44 10.47 77.91
C VAL A 286 -1.49 10.71 79.09
N MET A 287 -1.70 11.78 79.84
CA MET A 287 -1.03 11.94 81.14
C MET A 287 -1.78 11.16 82.22
N THR A 288 -1.04 10.62 83.18
CA THR A 288 -1.63 9.84 84.28
C THR A 288 -2.64 10.68 85.06
N GLY A 289 -3.85 10.16 85.21
CA GLY A 289 -4.95 10.83 85.91
C GLY A 289 -5.77 11.81 85.08
N ASP A 290 -5.33 12.16 83.86
CA ASP A 290 -6.12 12.97 82.95
C ASP A 290 -7.25 12.16 82.29
N ALA A 291 -8.29 12.87 81.85
CA ALA A 291 -9.39 12.24 81.12
C ALA A 291 -8.91 11.78 79.74
N PHE A 292 -9.02 10.48 79.49
CA PHE A 292 -8.78 9.84 78.20
C PHE A 292 -10.09 9.74 77.41
N THR A 293 -10.05 10.10 76.14
CA THR A 293 -11.16 9.91 75.18
C THR A 293 -10.60 9.48 73.83
N TYR A 294 -11.14 8.42 73.25
CA TYR A 294 -10.73 7.87 71.97
C TYR A 294 -11.95 7.44 71.17
N THR A 295 -12.11 7.94 69.95
CA THR A 295 -13.20 7.55 69.05
C THR A 295 -12.75 6.43 68.12
N LEU A 296 -13.40 5.27 68.21
CA LEU A 296 -13.20 4.14 67.30
C LEU A 296 -13.96 4.37 66.00
N THR A 297 -13.26 4.30 64.86
CA THR A 297 -13.85 4.46 63.53
C THR A 297 -13.39 3.35 62.60
N ALA A 298 -14.21 3.01 61.62
CA ALA A 298 -13.89 2.05 60.56
C ALA A 298 -14.55 2.47 59.24
N THR A 299 -14.16 1.84 58.12
CA THR A 299 -14.85 1.97 56.83
C THR A 299 -16.28 1.46 56.95
N SER A 300 -17.26 2.20 56.43
CA SER A 300 -18.69 1.82 56.46
C SER A 300 -19.28 1.72 55.05
N ASP A 301 -19.96 0.62 54.74
CA ASP A 301 -20.80 0.49 53.53
C ASP A 301 -22.24 0.94 53.86
N PRO A 302 -22.83 1.89 53.11
CA PRO A 302 -24.21 2.34 53.35
C PRO A 302 -25.26 1.24 53.22
N SER A 303 -25.00 0.23 52.39
CA SER A 303 -25.87 -0.94 52.19
C SER A 303 -25.62 -2.05 53.22
N ASN A 304 -24.45 -2.01 53.88
CA ASN A 304 -24.04 -2.98 54.91
C ASN A 304 -23.25 -2.28 56.03
N PRO A 305 -23.94 -1.70 57.02
CA PRO A 305 -23.31 -0.85 58.03
C PRO A 305 -22.39 -1.64 58.95
N THR A 306 -21.19 -1.11 59.17
CA THR A 306 -20.16 -1.72 60.03
C THR A 306 -20.49 -1.58 61.51
N GLN A 307 -20.41 -2.69 62.24
CA GLN A 307 -20.51 -2.74 63.70
C GLN A 307 -19.12 -2.68 64.34
N LEU A 308 -19.00 -1.96 65.47
CA LEU A 308 -17.72 -1.70 66.15
C LEU A 308 -17.76 -2.15 67.61
N ASN A 309 -16.64 -2.69 68.11
CA ASN A 309 -16.51 -3.10 69.50
C ASN A 309 -15.06 -3.01 70.00
N ALA A 310 -14.87 -2.82 71.31
CA ALA A 310 -13.56 -2.79 71.97
C ALA A 310 -13.56 -3.67 73.23
N THR A 311 -12.51 -4.49 73.39
CA THR A 311 -12.31 -5.40 74.52
C THR A 311 -10.92 -5.25 75.13
N ASP A 312 -10.64 -5.96 76.24
CA ASP A 312 -9.38 -5.88 76.99
C ASP A 312 -9.07 -4.47 77.55
N LEU A 313 -10.14 -3.76 77.93
CA LEU A 313 -10.03 -2.42 78.50
C LEU A 313 -9.35 -2.47 79.89
N PRO A 314 -8.28 -1.69 80.12
CA PRO A 314 -7.65 -1.58 81.44
C PRO A 314 -8.58 -0.95 82.48
N ALA A 315 -8.28 -1.21 83.76
CA ALA A 315 -9.04 -0.63 84.87
C ALA A 315 -9.06 0.90 84.78
N GLY A 316 -10.27 1.48 84.77
CA GLY A 316 -10.50 2.91 84.64
C GLY A 316 -10.97 3.37 83.27
N LEU A 317 -10.97 2.51 82.23
CA LEU A 317 -11.58 2.78 80.93
C LEU A 317 -12.90 2.04 80.71
N SER A 318 -13.75 2.60 79.86
CA SER A 318 -15.02 2.03 79.40
C SER A 318 -15.25 2.33 77.91
N TYR A 319 -15.98 1.46 77.20
CA TYR A 319 -16.38 1.66 75.80
C TYR A 319 -17.89 1.89 75.72
N ASP A 320 -18.29 2.98 75.07
CA ASP A 320 -19.69 3.30 74.79
C ASP A 320 -20.04 2.94 73.33
N PRO A 321 -20.83 1.87 73.09
CA PRO A 321 -21.18 1.43 71.75
C PRO A 321 -22.17 2.37 71.03
N SER A 322 -22.81 3.32 71.73
CA SER A 322 -23.73 4.28 71.11
C SER A 322 -23.00 5.46 70.46
N THR A 323 -21.81 5.78 70.97
CA THR A 323 -20.95 6.87 70.48
C THR A 323 -19.66 6.37 69.84
N ASN A 324 -19.36 5.07 69.96
CA ASN A 324 -18.10 4.44 69.59
C ASN A 324 -16.87 5.06 70.29
N ILE A 325 -17.05 5.54 71.53
CA ILE A 325 -15.99 6.22 72.29
C ILE A 325 -15.49 5.32 73.42
N ILE A 326 -14.17 5.17 73.52
CA ILE A 326 -13.47 4.66 74.71
C ILE A 326 -13.12 5.86 75.59
N SER A 327 -13.52 5.86 76.86
CA SER A 327 -13.24 6.96 77.78
C SER A 327 -12.98 6.54 79.22
N GLY A 328 -12.27 7.38 79.98
CA GLY A 328 -11.97 7.16 81.40
C GLY A 328 -10.65 7.78 81.86
N THR A 329 -9.99 7.17 82.86
CA THR A 329 -8.68 7.61 83.37
C THR A 329 -7.73 6.42 83.52
N LEU A 330 -6.43 6.63 83.31
CA LEU A 330 -5.41 5.59 83.38
C LEU A 330 -4.33 5.89 84.43
N ALA A 331 -3.84 4.83 85.08
CA ALA A 331 -2.56 4.87 85.79
C ALA A 331 -1.39 4.91 84.78
N ALA A 332 -0.18 5.23 85.25
CA ALA A 332 1.01 5.23 84.40
C ALA A 332 1.32 3.80 83.89
N GLY A 333 1.53 3.65 82.58
CA GLY A 333 1.81 2.35 81.97
C GLY A 333 1.46 2.29 80.48
N THR A 334 1.74 1.13 79.87
CA THR A 334 1.39 0.82 78.48
C THR A 334 0.32 -0.26 78.47
N TYR A 335 -0.77 0.00 77.74
CA TYR A 335 -1.94 -0.87 77.67
C TYR A 335 -2.23 -1.27 76.23
N ALA A 336 -2.69 -2.50 76.02
CA ALA A 336 -3.13 -3.01 74.72
C ALA A 336 -4.63 -3.29 74.79
N ILE A 337 -5.40 -2.62 73.94
CA ILE A 337 -6.86 -2.73 73.84
C ILE A 337 -7.18 -3.37 72.48
N THR A 338 -8.01 -4.40 72.49
CA THR A 338 -8.42 -5.09 71.26
C THR A 338 -9.61 -4.34 70.64
N LEU A 339 -9.46 -3.92 69.39
CA LEU A 339 -10.49 -3.25 68.60
C LEU A 339 -11.04 -4.21 67.55
N THR A 340 -12.34 -4.21 67.32
CA THR A 340 -13.01 -5.07 66.34
C THR A 340 -13.99 -4.28 65.48
N ALA A 341 -14.00 -4.55 64.17
CA ALA A 341 -14.96 -4.03 63.21
C ALA A 341 -15.54 -5.19 62.40
N SER A 342 -16.86 -5.23 62.22
CA SER A 342 -17.53 -6.33 61.52
C SER A 342 -18.63 -5.85 60.57
N ASN A 343 -18.75 -6.51 59.41
CA ASN A 343 -19.86 -6.42 58.46
C ASN A 343 -20.19 -7.83 57.94
N ASP A 344 -21.12 -7.97 56.99
CA ASP A 344 -21.49 -9.33 56.49
C ASP A 344 -20.33 -10.05 55.79
N SER A 345 -19.27 -9.34 55.40
CA SER A 345 -18.05 -9.90 54.82
C SER A 345 -17.08 -10.47 55.88
N GLY A 346 -17.32 -10.22 57.17
CA GLY A 346 -16.58 -10.79 58.29
C GLY A 346 -16.05 -9.77 59.30
N ILE A 347 -15.18 -10.25 60.20
CA ILE A 347 -14.60 -9.48 61.32
C ILE A 347 -13.14 -9.13 61.03
N THR A 348 -12.76 -7.90 61.35
CA THR A 348 -11.38 -7.40 61.40
C THR A 348 -11.02 -7.03 62.83
N THR A 349 -9.82 -7.40 63.27
CA THR A 349 -9.32 -7.18 64.63
C THR A 349 -7.98 -6.45 64.58
N GLU A 350 -7.82 -5.40 65.38
CA GLU A 350 -6.58 -4.63 65.53
C GLU A 350 -6.29 -4.34 67.01
N THR A 351 -5.05 -3.97 67.33
CA THR A 351 -4.65 -3.64 68.71
C THR A 351 -4.34 -2.15 68.84
N LEU A 352 -5.11 -1.44 69.67
CA LEU A 352 -4.81 -0.08 70.11
C LEU A 352 -3.80 -0.12 71.27
N THR A 353 -2.66 0.52 71.10
CA THR A 353 -1.67 0.72 72.18
C THR A 353 -1.89 2.09 72.83
N VAL A 354 -2.18 2.13 74.12
CA VAL A 354 -2.32 3.37 74.90
C VAL A 354 -1.15 3.52 75.87
N ILE A 355 -0.43 4.64 75.81
CA ILE A 355 0.67 4.94 76.74
C ILE A 355 0.24 6.08 77.69
N SER A 356 0.18 5.77 78.97
CA SER A 356 -0.09 6.75 80.03
C SER A 356 1.21 7.17 80.71
N TYR A 357 1.56 8.45 80.62
CA TYR A 357 2.81 9.01 81.11
C TYR A 357 2.67 9.63 82.49
N ALA A 358 3.60 9.30 83.41
CA ALA A 358 3.70 9.98 84.71
C ALA A 358 4.34 11.37 84.59
N THR A 359 5.16 11.59 83.55
CA THR A 359 5.83 12.85 83.24
C THR A 359 5.77 13.09 81.74
N LEU A 360 5.57 14.35 81.32
CA LEU A 360 5.43 14.70 79.91
C LEU A 360 6.66 14.21 79.10
N PRO A 361 6.49 13.42 78.02
CA PRO A 361 7.60 12.98 77.18
C PRO A 361 8.18 14.15 76.35
N PRO A 362 9.33 13.97 75.67
CA PRO A 362 9.75 14.88 74.61
C PRO A 362 8.85 14.77 73.38
N ALA A 363 8.76 15.84 72.58
CA ALA A 363 8.12 15.77 71.27
C ALA A 363 8.90 14.84 70.31
N PRO A 364 8.24 14.19 69.34
CA PRO A 364 8.93 13.28 68.42
C PRO A 364 9.98 13.98 67.56
N VAL A 365 11.07 13.29 67.25
CA VAL A 365 12.11 13.69 66.30
C VAL A 365 12.08 12.70 65.15
N ILE A 366 11.86 13.20 63.93
CA ILE A 366 11.81 12.37 62.72
C ILE A 366 13.23 11.94 62.33
N THR A 367 13.44 10.64 62.19
CA THR A 367 14.73 10.00 61.88
C THR A 367 14.77 9.38 60.47
N SER A 368 13.63 9.30 59.79
CA SER A 368 13.55 8.82 58.39
C SER A 368 14.39 9.65 57.41
N ALA A 369 14.79 9.06 56.29
CA ALA A 369 15.74 9.65 55.35
C ALA A 369 15.22 10.96 54.73
N ALA A 370 16.04 12.02 54.75
CA ALA A 370 15.68 13.36 54.25
C ALA A 370 15.58 13.46 52.71
N ARG A 371 15.93 12.40 51.97
CA ARG A 371 15.79 12.32 50.52
C ARG A 371 15.30 10.95 50.08
N SER A 372 14.40 10.93 49.10
CA SER A 372 13.87 9.72 48.49
C SER A 372 13.56 9.90 47.01
N VAL A 373 13.56 8.80 46.24
CA VAL A 373 13.26 8.80 44.81
C VAL A 373 12.06 7.90 44.54
N ALA A 374 11.06 8.45 43.85
CA ALA A 374 9.91 7.72 43.34
C ALA A 374 9.98 7.63 41.82
N VAL A 375 9.47 6.53 41.25
CA VAL A 375 9.29 6.40 39.79
C VAL A 375 7.84 6.76 39.45
N ILE A 376 7.63 7.62 38.46
CA ILE A 376 6.28 8.04 38.04
C ILE A 376 5.40 6.83 37.71
N ASN A 377 4.15 6.86 38.15
CA ASN A 377 3.15 5.79 38.02
C ASN A 377 3.52 4.42 38.63
N ALA A 378 4.70 4.29 39.24
CA ALA A 378 5.08 3.12 40.02
C ALA A 378 4.59 3.27 41.46
N THR A 379 4.33 2.15 42.12
CA THR A 379 3.98 2.14 43.54
C THR A 379 5.16 2.67 44.35
N TYR A 380 4.91 3.72 45.12
CA TYR A 380 5.86 4.30 46.05
C TYR A 380 5.42 4.00 47.48
N VAL A 381 6.38 3.70 48.35
CA VAL A 381 6.16 3.50 49.79
C VAL A 381 7.30 4.17 50.53
N TYR A 382 6.96 5.04 51.49
CA TYR A 382 7.90 5.67 52.40
C TYR A 382 7.28 5.72 53.79
N ALA A 383 8.05 5.34 54.81
CA ALA A 383 7.59 5.37 56.19
C ALA A 383 8.23 6.55 56.94
N ILE A 384 7.40 7.35 57.60
CA ILE A 384 7.87 8.36 58.55
C ILE A 384 8.29 7.63 59.83
N GLU A 385 9.59 7.54 60.05
CA GLU A 385 10.18 7.01 61.28
C GLU A 385 10.52 8.18 62.21
N ALA A 386 10.09 8.07 63.48
CA ALA A 386 10.37 9.07 64.51
C ALA A 386 10.54 8.40 65.88
N ASP A 387 11.32 9.03 66.75
CA ASP A 387 11.50 8.60 68.14
C ASP A 387 10.34 9.07 69.06
N ASN A 388 10.45 8.82 70.37
CA ASN A 388 9.51 9.28 71.39
C ASN A 388 8.03 8.90 71.15
N ASN A 389 7.79 7.73 70.54
CA ASN A 389 6.48 7.09 70.35
C ASN A 389 5.41 8.02 69.75
N PRO A 390 5.50 8.38 68.47
CA PRO A 390 4.47 9.17 67.81
C PRO A 390 3.12 8.44 67.81
N THR A 391 2.04 9.19 68.06
CA THR A 391 0.64 8.75 68.04
C THR A 391 -0.12 9.25 66.82
N ALA A 392 0.39 10.26 66.12
CA ALA A 392 -0.17 10.74 64.85
C ALA A 392 0.91 11.21 63.87
N PHE A 393 0.63 11.07 62.58
CA PHE A 393 1.49 11.51 61.49
C PHE A 393 0.76 12.41 60.52
N ASN A 394 1.50 13.27 59.82
CA ASN A 394 0.98 14.04 58.70
C ASN A 394 2.10 14.33 57.70
N ALA A 395 1.73 14.71 56.48
CA ALA A 395 2.67 15.19 55.47
C ALA A 395 1.99 16.25 54.60
N THR A 396 2.70 17.33 54.28
CA THR A 396 2.24 18.37 53.36
C THR A 396 3.21 18.55 52.20
N GLY A 397 2.71 18.98 51.04
CA GLY A 397 3.55 19.14 49.83
C GLY A 397 3.78 17.83 49.05
N LEU A 398 3.00 16.79 49.32
CA LEU A 398 3.06 15.53 48.58
C LEU A 398 2.74 15.73 47.07
N PRO A 399 3.53 15.14 46.16
CA PRO A 399 3.19 15.05 44.75
C PRO A 399 1.82 14.39 44.52
N ALA A 400 1.13 14.81 43.45
CA ALA A 400 -0.19 14.26 43.11
C ALA A 400 -0.15 12.73 42.97
N GLY A 401 -1.11 12.05 43.59
CA GLY A 401 -1.24 10.59 43.59
C GLY A 401 -0.46 9.87 44.70
N LEU A 402 0.23 10.61 45.57
CA LEU A 402 0.75 10.12 46.84
C LEU A 402 -0.12 10.60 47.99
N GLU A 403 -0.36 9.72 48.96
CA GLU A 403 -1.19 9.97 50.12
C GLU A 403 -0.50 9.46 51.38
N ILE A 404 -0.63 10.21 52.47
CA ILE A 404 -0.15 9.81 53.80
C ILE A 404 -1.28 9.10 54.54
N ASN A 405 -0.98 7.91 55.06
CA ASN A 405 -1.77 7.33 56.13
C ASN A 405 -1.37 8.00 57.44
N THR A 406 -2.22 8.88 57.95
CA THR A 406 -1.97 9.68 59.16
C THR A 406 -1.89 8.84 60.45
N VAL A 407 -2.31 7.58 60.39
CA VAL A 407 -2.22 6.61 61.50
C VAL A 407 -0.90 5.86 61.47
N THR A 408 -0.48 5.34 60.33
CA THR A 408 0.71 4.48 60.23
C THR A 408 1.99 5.24 59.88
N GLY A 409 1.88 6.49 59.43
CA GLY A 409 3.03 7.25 58.94
C GLY A 409 3.51 6.80 57.56
N GLN A 410 2.78 5.92 56.87
CA GLN A 410 3.14 5.46 55.53
C GLN A 410 2.61 6.39 54.45
N ILE A 411 3.52 6.97 53.69
CA ILE A 411 3.23 7.63 52.42
C ILE A 411 3.20 6.55 51.34
N THR A 412 2.06 6.39 50.68
CA THR A 412 1.88 5.39 49.63
C THR A 412 1.20 5.99 48.41
N GLY A 413 1.21 5.25 47.30
CA GLY A 413 0.46 5.61 46.10
C GLY A 413 1.33 5.58 44.85
N LYS A 414 0.90 6.30 43.82
CA LYS A 414 1.57 6.41 42.54
C LYS A 414 1.70 7.87 42.18
N ALA A 415 2.92 8.39 42.21
CA ALA A 415 3.19 9.77 41.84
C ALA A 415 2.81 10.00 40.37
N LYS A 416 2.09 11.09 40.09
CA LYS A 416 1.57 11.44 38.75
C LYS A 416 2.27 12.62 38.09
N THR A 417 3.18 13.29 38.82
CA THR A 417 3.86 14.50 38.34
C THR A 417 5.37 14.32 38.49
N LEU A 418 6.10 14.53 37.39
CA LEU A 418 7.57 14.52 37.39
C LEU A 418 8.12 15.75 38.11
N GLY A 419 9.31 15.60 38.69
CA GLY A 419 10.06 16.72 39.29
C GLY A 419 10.39 16.48 40.75
N THR A 420 11.00 17.50 41.37
CA THR A 420 11.40 17.47 42.78
C THR A 420 10.38 18.23 43.60
N SER A 421 9.92 17.64 44.70
CA SER A 421 9.01 18.26 45.67
C SER A 421 9.64 18.25 47.06
N GLU A 422 9.47 19.34 47.79
CA GLU A 422 9.84 19.43 49.20
C GLU A 422 8.61 19.09 50.05
N VAL A 423 8.63 17.90 50.65
CA VAL A 423 7.54 17.39 51.49
C VAL A 423 7.87 17.68 52.95
N THR A 424 6.98 18.33 53.68
CA THR A 424 7.12 18.51 55.14
C THR A 424 6.46 17.34 55.85
N LEU A 425 7.21 16.62 56.67
CA LEU A 425 6.76 15.50 57.48
C LEU A 425 6.47 15.96 58.91
N PHE A 426 5.44 15.38 59.52
CA PHE A 426 5.02 15.67 60.89
C PHE A 426 4.84 14.37 61.67
N ALA A 427 5.33 14.35 62.91
CA ALA A 427 5.11 13.27 63.86
C ALA A 427 4.76 13.89 65.22
N SER A 428 3.63 13.48 65.80
CA SER A 428 3.08 14.09 67.02
C SER A 428 2.90 13.07 68.13
N ASN A 429 3.07 13.50 69.37
CA ASN A 429 2.64 12.82 70.59
C ASN A 429 2.01 13.87 71.54
N ILE A 430 1.68 13.48 72.77
CA ILE A 430 1.07 14.35 73.78
C ILE A 430 1.91 15.59 74.14
N ALA A 431 3.23 15.55 73.92
CA ALA A 431 4.12 16.66 74.21
C ALA A 431 4.22 17.69 73.06
N GLY A 432 3.83 17.30 71.84
CA GLY A 432 3.82 18.17 70.67
C GLY A 432 4.20 17.47 69.37
N THR A 433 4.48 18.28 68.35
CA THR A 433 4.76 17.83 66.98
C THR A 433 6.19 18.15 66.57
N GLY A 434 6.93 17.12 66.15
CA GLY A 434 8.19 17.26 65.42
C GLY A 434 7.96 17.43 63.92
N THR A 435 8.89 18.12 63.26
CA THR A 435 8.85 18.33 61.80
C THR A 435 10.20 18.04 61.14
N ALA A 436 10.17 17.56 59.90
CA ALA A 436 11.35 17.37 59.05
C ALA A 436 11.00 17.58 57.57
N ALA A 437 11.99 17.94 56.75
CA ALA A 437 11.82 18.05 55.30
C ALA A 437 12.30 16.78 54.59
N LEU A 438 11.52 16.34 53.60
CA LEU A 438 11.85 15.26 52.68
C LEU A 438 11.94 15.82 51.25
N GLU A 439 13.13 15.74 50.66
CA GLU A 439 13.33 15.95 49.23
C GLU A 439 12.85 14.71 48.47
N LEU A 440 11.67 14.78 47.85
CA LEU A 440 11.10 13.70 47.06
C LEU A 440 11.25 13.98 45.57
N VAL A 441 12.08 13.17 44.90
CA VAL A 441 12.31 13.26 43.46
C VAL A 441 11.46 12.23 42.73
N VAL A 442 10.54 12.69 41.87
CA VAL A 442 9.76 11.81 40.98
C VAL A 442 10.43 11.78 39.61
N SER A 443 11.03 10.65 39.26
CA SER A 443 11.74 10.46 38.00
C SER A 443 10.98 9.57 37.01
N LEU A 444 11.37 9.63 35.74
CA LEU A 444 10.96 8.64 34.75
C LEU A 444 11.56 7.25 35.10
N PRO A 445 10.98 6.15 34.60
CA PRO A 445 11.68 4.87 34.59
C PRO A 445 12.86 4.91 33.60
N LYS A 446 13.80 3.96 33.69
CA LYS A 446 14.81 3.77 32.63
C LYS A 446 14.13 3.54 31.27
N PRO A 447 14.75 3.92 30.14
CA PRO A 447 14.18 3.67 28.81
C PRO A 447 13.98 2.17 28.56
N GLU A 448 12.95 1.81 27.80
CA GLU A 448 12.73 0.43 27.34
C GLU A 448 12.84 0.38 25.83
N ILE A 449 13.62 -0.58 25.31
CA ILE A 449 13.87 -0.78 23.87
C ILE A 449 13.36 -2.18 23.51
N THR A 450 12.64 -2.31 22.39
CA THR A 450 12.20 -3.61 21.88
C THR A 450 13.34 -4.32 21.14
N LYS A 451 13.51 -5.62 21.37
CA LYS A 451 14.45 -6.46 20.60
C LYS A 451 13.96 -6.62 19.17
N GLU A 452 14.86 -6.49 18.19
CA GLU A 452 14.52 -6.58 16.77
C GLU A 452 15.53 -7.42 15.96
N SER A 453 15.04 -7.99 14.86
CA SER A 453 15.86 -8.68 13.86
C SER A 453 15.48 -8.18 12.47
N VAL A 454 16.47 -7.70 11.71
CA VAL A 454 16.30 -7.09 10.38
C VAL A 454 17.13 -7.83 9.34
N THR A 455 16.62 -7.98 8.13
CA THR A 455 17.39 -8.47 6.98
C THR A 455 17.86 -7.28 6.13
N GLN A 456 19.15 -7.23 5.82
CA GLN A 456 19.77 -6.16 5.02
C GLN A 456 20.45 -6.75 3.79
N THR A 457 20.39 -6.05 2.66
CA THR A 457 21.17 -6.40 1.47
C THR A 457 22.55 -5.72 1.51
N GLN A 458 23.60 -6.46 1.23
CA GLN A 458 24.97 -5.96 1.12
C GLN A 458 25.04 -4.73 0.19
N TYR A 459 25.93 -3.77 0.47
CA TYR A 459 26.14 -2.52 -0.27
C TYR A 459 24.97 -1.51 -0.30
N GLN A 460 23.77 -1.89 0.14
CA GLN A 460 22.68 -0.95 0.31
C GLN A 460 22.85 -0.14 1.59
N LEU A 461 22.36 1.10 1.58
CA LEU A 461 22.29 1.93 2.77
C LEU A 461 21.37 1.26 3.79
N PHE A 462 21.93 1.02 4.97
CA PHE A 462 21.22 0.59 6.15
C PHE A 462 20.84 1.82 6.97
N SER A 463 19.61 1.87 7.47
CA SER A 463 19.13 2.89 8.38
C SER A 463 18.14 2.26 9.33
N HIS A 464 18.40 2.36 10.64
CA HIS A 464 17.55 1.83 11.69
C HIS A 464 17.46 2.82 12.85
N GLN A 465 16.25 3.16 13.27
CA GLN A 465 15.99 4.08 14.36
C GLN A 465 15.84 3.30 15.66
N ILE A 466 16.65 3.61 16.68
CA ILE A 466 16.40 3.11 18.03
C ILE A 466 15.14 3.79 18.55
N VAL A 467 14.09 3.00 18.79
CA VAL A 467 12.84 3.45 19.41
C VAL A 467 12.84 3.01 20.87
N ALA A 468 12.74 3.98 21.78
CA ALA A 468 12.75 3.71 23.21
C ALA A 468 11.67 4.53 23.94
N THR A 469 11.13 3.97 25.03
CA THR A 469 10.18 4.66 25.91
C THR A 469 10.91 5.62 26.87
N ASN A 470 10.14 6.38 27.67
CA ASN A 470 10.63 7.18 28.79
C ASN A 470 11.69 8.26 28.43
N SER A 471 11.55 8.87 27.25
CA SER A 471 12.30 10.06 26.80
C SER A 471 13.81 9.97 27.06
N PRO A 472 14.55 9.12 26.33
CA PRO A 472 16.00 9.05 26.45
C PRO A 472 16.66 10.38 26.08
N ALA A 473 17.69 10.74 26.83
CA ALA A 473 18.54 11.90 26.58
C ALA A 473 19.71 11.57 25.64
N SER A 474 20.12 10.30 25.56
CA SER A 474 21.17 9.84 24.66
C SER A 474 21.00 8.38 24.27
N TYR A 475 21.65 8.01 23.18
CA TYR A 475 21.69 6.66 22.65
C TYR A 475 23.12 6.13 22.57
N GLY A 476 23.27 4.82 22.75
CA GLY A 476 24.55 4.11 22.65
C GLY A 476 24.42 2.86 21.79
N LEU A 477 25.54 2.46 21.20
CA LEU A 477 25.65 1.19 20.47
C LEU A 477 26.89 0.47 21.01
N ASP A 478 26.67 -0.69 21.62
CA ASP A 478 27.76 -1.54 22.10
C ASP A 478 27.90 -2.76 21.20
N ASN A 479 29.04 -2.83 20.51
CA ASN A 479 29.39 -3.89 19.57
C ASN A 479 30.11 -5.08 20.21
N THR A 480 30.29 -5.10 21.53
CA THR A 480 31.03 -6.16 22.24
C THR A 480 30.25 -7.46 22.45
N VAL A 481 28.96 -7.48 22.09
CA VAL A 481 28.07 -8.66 22.18
C VAL A 481 28.33 -9.73 21.11
N ALA A 482 29.19 -9.48 20.13
CA ALA A 482 29.51 -10.42 19.06
C ALA A 482 30.31 -11.64 19.58
N THR A 483 29.77 -12.85 19.42
CA THR A 483 30.43 -14.11 19.78
C THR A 483 30.31 -15.15 18.66
N GLY A 484 31.41 -15.83 18.34
CA GLY A 484 31.43 -16.93 17.37
C GLY A 484 31.07 -16.49 15.95
N ASP A 485 30.04 -17.10 15.35
CA ASP A 485 29.56 -16.82 13.99
C ASP A 485 28.76 -15.50 13.87
N ILE A 486 28.51 -14.81 14.99
CA ILE A 486 27.86 -13.51 15.04
C ILE A 486 28.93 -12.41 15.03
N MET A 487 28.87 -11.53 14.03
CA MET A 487 29.83 -10.46 13.82
C MET A 487 29.41 -9.16 14.53
N ALA A 488 30.40 -8.35 14.91
CA ALA A 488 30.18 -6.98 15.36
C ALA A 488 29.87 -6.07 14.17
N PHE A 489 29.07 -5.02 14.38
CA PHE A 489 28.77 -4.06 13.31
C PHE A 489 30.10 -3.44 12.79
N PRO A 490 30.26 -3.30 11.46
CA PRO A 490 31.48 -2.73 10.90
C PRO A 490 31.57 -1.23 11.21
N SER A 491 32.77 -0.66 11.16
CA SER A 491 33.00 0.77 11.41
C SER A 491 32.29 1.72 10.43
N THR A 492 31.84 1.19 9.29
CA THR A 492 31.00 1.89 8.31
C THR A 492 29.56 2.09 8.78
N VAL A 493 29.13 1.40 9.84
CA VAL A 493 27.80 1.54 10.44
C VAL A 493 27.94 2.25 11.77
N VAL A 494 27.36 3.44 11.86
CA VAL A 494 27.56 4.40 12.95
C VAL A 494 26.21 4.78 13.55
N LEU A 495 26.19 4.96 14.87
CA LEU A 495 25.07 5.53 15.60
C LEU A 495 25.24 7.05 15.72
N ASP A 496 24.18 7.78 15.42
CA ASP A 496 24.02 9.15 15.92
C ASP A 496 23.53 9.10 17.39
N PRO A 497 24.34 9.54 18.37
CA PRO A 497 24.02 9.39 19.78
C PRO A 497 22.89 10.32 20.26
N VAL A 498 22.50 11.31 19.46
CA VAL A 498 21.41 12.24 19.78
C VAL A 498 20.10 11.76 19.16
N THR A 499 20.12 11.38 17.89
CA THR A 499 18.90 10.97 17.18
C THR A 499 18.57 9.51 17.36
N GLY A 500 19.52 8.65 17.75
CA GLY A 500 19.32 7.21 17.86
C GLY A 500 19.33 6.48 16.51
N VAL A 501 19.69 7.15 15.41
CA VAL A 501 19.76 6.54 14.07
C VAL A 501 21.07 5.79 13.91
N ILE A 502 20.98 4.48 13.67
CA ILE A 502 22.08 3.63 13.20
C ILE A 502 22.06 3.65 11.68
N SER A 503 23.13 4.12 11.04
CA SER A 503 23.20 4.19 9.58
C SER A 503 24.57 3.81 9.03
N GLY A 504 24.60 3.28 7.81
CA GLY A 504 25.84 2.89 7.15
C GLY A 504 25.66 1.88 6.04
N THR A 505 26.71 1.14 5.72
CA THR A 505 26.67 0.06 4.72
C THR A 505 27.38 -1.19 5.23
N PHE A 506 26.76 -2.34 4.98
CA PHE A 506 27.36 -3.65 5.23
C PHE A 506 27.98 -4.19 3.95
N VAL A 507 29.26 -4.54 3.99
CA VAL A 507 30.03 -5.02 2.82
C VAL A 507 30.41 -6.50 2.90
N THR A 508 30.11 -7.18 4.01
CA THR A 508 30.35 -8.62 4.17
C THR A 508 29.05 -9.28 4.61
N THR A 509 28.68 -10.39 3.98
CA THR A 509 27.47 -11.15 4.31
C THR A 509 27.62 -11.89 5.63
N GLY A 510 26.51 -12.09 6.34
CA GLY A 510 26.45 -12.85 7.59
C GLY A 510 25.59 -12.17 8.64
N THR A 511 25.58 -12.71 9.85
CA THR A 511 24.75 -12.19 10.94
C THR A 511 25.57 -11.23 11.80
N TYR A 512 25.06 -10.02 11.96
CA TYR A 512 25.63 -8.98 12.80
C TYR A 512 24.75 -8.75 14.02
N GLN A 513 25.37 -8.42 15.15
CA GLN A 513 24.66 -8.07 16.36
C GLN A 513 25.31 -6.88 17.07
N ALA A 514 24.47 -6.02 17.62
CA ALA A 514 24.86 -4.95 18.51
C ALA A 514 23.84 -4.81 19.65
N LEU A 515 24.28 -4.28 20.78
CA LEU A 515 23.43 -3.92 21.91
C LEU A 515 23.09 -2.43 21.79
N MET A 516 21.84 -2.15 21.44
CA MET A 516 21.29 -0.81 21.44
C MET A 516 21.08 -0.36 22.88
N GLN A 517 21.45 0.88 23.19
CA GLN A 517 21.30 1.49 24.50
C GLN A 517 20.58 2.82 24.38
N ALA A 518 19.74 3.13 25.36
CA ALA A 518 19.04 4.39 25.47
C ALA A 518 19.08 4.81 26.95
N THR A 519 19.52 6.03 27.22
CA THR A 519 19.84 6.50 28.57
C THR A 519 19.02 7.73 28.92
N ASN A 520 18.42 7.75 30.10
CA ASN A 520 17.88 8.95 30.74
C ASN A 520 18.43 9.07 32.17
N ASP A 521 17.95 10.04 32.95
CA ASP A 521 18.42 10.28 34.32
C ASP A 521 18.18 9.10 35.29
N ALA A 522 17.28 8.18 34.95
CA ALA A 522 17.02 6.96 35.72
C ALA A 522 17.93 5.78 35.34
N GLY A 523 18.72 5.93 34.28
CA GLY A 523 19.72 4.96 33.85
C GLY A 523 19.54 4.50 32.39
N THR A 524 20.20 3.40 32.06
CA THR A 524 20.30 2.88 30.69
C THR A 524 19.41 1.65 30.50
N GLY A 525 18.52 1.72 29.51
CA GLY A 525 17.85 0.56 28.91
C GLY A 525 18.67 -0.01 27.77
N ALA A 526 18.62 -1.33 27.57
CA ALA A 526 19.38 -2.00 26.52
C ALA A 526 18.59 -3.15 25.87
N ALA A 527 18.73 -3.32 24.56
CA ALA A 527 18.17 -4.45 23.81
C ALA A 527 19.07 -4.82 22.61
N THR A 528 18.99 -6.06 22.16
CA THR A 528 19.79 -6.53 21.02
C THR A 528 19.13 -6.22 19.68
N LEU A 529 19.94 -5.78 18.72
CA LEU A 529 19.60 -5.67 17.30
C LEU A 529 20.36 -6.72 16.52
N ASN A 530 19.65 -7.62 15.84
CA ASN A 530 20.24 -8.56 14.92
C ASN A 530 20.06 -8.07 13.49
N VAL A 531 21.13 -8.04 12.70
CA VAL A 531 21.08 -7.70 11.27
C VAL A 531 21.65 -8.85 10.47
N VAL A 532 20.80 -9.52 9.68
CA VAL A 532 21.21 -10.58 8.77
C VAL A 532 21.50 -9.96 7.41
N VAL A 533 22.79 -9.91 7.03
CA VAL A 533 23.22 -9.34 5.76
C VAL A 533 23.30 -10.41 4.69
N VAL A 534 22.44 -10.28 3.67
CA VAL A 534 22.38 -11.16 2.50
C VAL A 534 23.13 -10.53 1.32
N ILE A 535 23.59 -11.36 0.38
CA ILE A 535 24.34 -10.91 -0.79
C ILE A 535 23.48 -10.00 -1.70
N HIS A 536 24.07 -8.97 -2.30
CA HIS A 536 23.38 -8.12 -3.28
C HIS A 536 23.11 -8.89 -4.59
N PRO A 537 21.97 -8.70 -5.29
CA PRO A 537 21.79 -9.26 -6.63
C PRO A 537 22.93 -8.86 -7.58
N PRO A 538 23.28 -9.68 -8.59
CA PRO A 538 24.38 -9.34 -9.48
C PRO A 538 24.17 -8.01 -10.19
N VAL A 539 25.25 -7.27 -10.46
CA VAL A 539 25.20 -6.03 -11.24
C VAL A 539 26.02 -6.25 -12.50
N ILE A 540 25.36 -6.21 -13.66
CA ILE A 540 26.01 -6.47 -14.95
C ILE A 540 26.67 -5.18 -15.45
N GLY A 541 27.99 -5.21 -15.64
CA GLY A 541 28.80 -4.14 -16.22
C GLY A 541 29.05 -4.30 -17.72
N GLY A 542 30.08 -3.61 -18.24
CA GLY A 542 30.53 -3.73 -19.64
C GLY A 542 29.86 -2.78 -20.63
N ALA A 543 30.17 -2.93 -21.91
CA ALA A 543 29.70 -2.04 -22.98
C ALA A 543 28.19 -2.13 -23.22
N ASP A 544 27.56 -1.03 -23.62
CA ASP A 544 26.11 -0.96 -23.90
C ASP A 544 25.74 -1.38 -25.33
N SER A 545 26.75 -1.66 -26.16
CA SER A 545 26.57 -2.14 -27.52
C SER A 545 27.70 -3.05 -27.99
N ALA A 546 27.40 -3.95 -28.92
CA ALA A 546 28.37 -4.75 -29.65
C ALA A 546 28.02 -4.79 -31.15
N ILE A 547 29.03 -4.92 -32.01
CA ILE A 547 28.85 -4.99 -33.47
C ILE A 547 29.43 -6.30 -34.00
N GLY A 548 28.70 -6.97 -34.87
CA GLY A 548 29.11 -8.19 -35.57
C GLY A 548 28.74 -8.15 -37.05
N MET A 549 29.11 -9.19 -37.81
CA MET A 549 28.77 -9.36 -39.21
C MET A 549 28.14 -10.74 -39.44
N VAL A 550 27.19 -10.83 -40.37
CA VAL A 550 26.61 -12.13 -40.76
C VAL A 550 27.71 -13.06 -41.28
N GLY A 551 27.77 -14.28 -40.76
CA GLY A 551 28.71 -15.31 -41.19
C GLY A 551 30.10 -15.26 -40.55
N THR A 552 30.38 -14.29 -39.66
CA THR A 552 31.67 -14.21 -38.93
C THR A 552 31.52 -14.61 -37.47
N PRO A 553 32.47 -15.38 -36.87
CA PRO A 553 32.44 -15.68 -35.44
C PRO A 553 32.37 -14.41 -34.58
N PHE A 554 31.49 -14.43 -33.58
CA PHE A 554 31.23 -13.33 -32.64
C PHE A 554 31.36 -13.85 -31.21
N THR A 555 31.92 -13.02 -30.31
CA THR A 555 31.98 -13.30 -28.87
C THR A 555 31.66 -12.05 -28.05
N TYR A 556 30.98 -12.24 -26.91
CA TYR A 556 30.68 -11.19 -25.94
C TYR A 556 30.59 -11.81 -24.54
N SER A 557 31.21 -11.21 -23.52
CA SER A 557 31.17 -11.74 -22.15
C SER A 557 30.26 -10.92 -21.25
N ILE A 558 29.35 -11.58 -20.54
CA ILE A 558 28.55 -10.98 -19.46
C ILE A 558 29.46 -10.86 -18.24
N VAL A 559 29.88 -9.64 -17.91
CA VAL A 559 30.67 -9.34 -16.71
C VAL A 559 29.72 -8.82 -15.64
N ALA A 560 29.62 -9.51 -14.50
CA ALA A 560 28.76 -9.10 -13.41
C ALA A 560 29.46 -9.19 -12.05
N GLU A 561 29.20 -8.20 -11.20
CA GLU A 561 29.66 -8.16 -9.81
C GLU A 561 28.71 -8.94 -8.89
N HIS A 562 29.07 -9.03 -7.60
CA HIS A 562 28.28 -9.71 -6.54
C HIS A 562 28.09 -11.22 -6.74
N SER A 563 29.17 -11.89 -7.16
CA SER A 563 29.30 -13.37 -7.21
C SER A 563 28.13 -14.07 -7.93
N PRO A 564 27.92 -13.80 -9.23
CA PRO A 564 26.92 -14.52 -10.02
C PRO A 564 27.23 -16.03 -10.06
N THR A 565 26.20 -16.85 -9.94
CA THR A 565 26.27 -18.31 -10.03
C THR A 565 25.79 -18.83 -11.39
N THR A 566 24.90 -18.12 -12.08
CA THR A 566 24.43 -18.48 -13.43
C THR A 566 24.18 -17.25 -14.30
N PHE A 567 24.17 -17.46 -15.63
CA PHE A 567 23.96 -16.43 -16.63
C PHE A 567 22.90 -16.83 -17.65
N ALA A 568 22.19 -15.86 -18.20
CA ALA A 568 21.28 -16.04 -19.32
C ALA A 568 21.26 -14.80 -20.22
N ALA A 569 20.78 -14.98 -21.45
CA ALA A 569 20.58 -13.91 -22.41
C ALA A 569 19.33 -14.21 -23.24
N ILE A 570 18.49 -13.20 -23.44
CA ILE A 570 17.27 -13.30 -24.26
C ILE A 570 17.36 -12.33 -25.43
N ASN A 571 16.66 -12.66 -26.53
CA ASN A 571 16.67 -11.93 -27.80
C ASN A 571 18.06 -11.86 -28.47
N LEU A 572 18.86 -12.92 -28.33
CA LEU A 572 20.12 -13.03 -29.07
C LEU A 572 19.87 -13.08 -30.59
N PRO A 573 20.75 -12.49 -31.41
CA PRO A 573 20.77 -12.71 -32.85
C PRO A 573 20.78 -14.22 -33.18
N PRO A 574 20.05 -14.67 -34.22
CA PRO A 574 20.11 -16.05 -34.68
C PRO A 574 21.56 -16.49 -34.94
N GLY A 575 21.93 -17.67 -34.47
CA GLY A 575 23.29 -18.21 -34.55
C GLY A 575 24.20 -17.90 -33.35
N LEU A 576 23.73 -17.11 -32.36
CA LEU A 576 24.42 -16.88 -31.09
C LEU A 576 23.76 -17.61 -29.92
N SER A 577 24.55 -18.05 -28.96
CA SER A 577 24.08 -18.67 -27.71
C SER A 577 24.93 -18.23 -26.53
N VAL A 578 24.39 -18.32 -25.31
CA VAL A 578 25.09 -18.00 -24.07
C VAL A 578 25.49 -19.28 -23.33
N ASN A 579 26.73 -19.32 -22.84
CA ASN A 579 27.15 -20.32 -21.87
C ASN A 579 26.69 -19.90 -20.48
N THR A 580 25.78 -20.68 -19.88
CA THR A 580 25.09 -20.31 -18.63
C THR A 580 25.97 -20.38 -17.38
N SER A 581 27.15 -21.01 -17.44
CA SER A 581 28.09 -21.06 -16.31
C SER A 581 29.19 -20.01 -16.41
N THR A 582 29.62 -19.64 -17.63
CA THR A 582 30.71 -18.67 -17.84
C THR A 582 30.25 -17.28 -18.25
N GLY A 583 28.98 -17.12 -18.66
CA GLY A 583 28.44 -15.85 -19.14
C GLY A 583 28.94 -15.43 -20.53
N VAL A 584 29.66 -16.30 -21.25
CA VAL A 584 30.16 -16.01 -22.60
C VAL A 584 29.05 -16.28 -23.62
N ILE A 585 28.68 -15.25 -24.38
CA ILE A 585 27.87 -15.33 -25.60
C ILE A 585 28.81 -15.57 -26.78
N SER A 586 28.57 -16.60 -27.57
CA SER A 586 29.38 -16.93 -28.75
C SER A 586 28.55 -17.59 -29.86
N GLY A 587 29.11 -17.60 -31.07
CA GLY A 587 28.53 -18.23 -32.25
C GLY A 587 28.81 -17.45 -33.52
N THR A 588 28.05 -17.72 -34.58
CA THR A 588 28.16 -17.04 -35.87
C THR A 588 26.80 -16.47 -36.23
N PRO A 589 26.61 -15.14 -36.26
CA PRO A 589 25.31 -14.53 -36.56
C PRO A 589 24.83 -14.89 -37.97
N GLU A 590 23.55 -15.25 -38.10
CA GLU A 590 22.95 -15.69 -39.37
C GLU A 590 22.13 -14.60 -40.08
N ALA A 591 21.67 -13.60 -39.33
CA ALA A 591 20.80 -12.55 -39.87
C ALA A 591 21.26 -11.16 -39.43
N SER A 592 21.33 -10.23 -40.39
CA SER A 592 21.62 -8.83 -40.12
C SER A 592 20.46 -8.15 -39.42
N GLY A 593 20.75 -7.22 -38.52
CA GLY A 593 19.74 -6.48 -37.78
C GLY A 593 20.28 -5.84 -36.51
N SER A 594 19.45 -5.08 -35.82
CA SER A 594 19.73 -4.53 -34.49
C SER A 594 18.90 -5.28 -33.46
N TYR A 595 19.55 -5.93 -32.51
CA TYR A 595 18.94 -6.79 -31.50
C TYR A 595 19.12 -6.17 -30.12
N LEU A 596 18.03 -5.93 -29.40
CA LEU A 596 18.05 -5.48 -28.01
C LEU A 596 18.12 -6.70 -27.10
N VAL A 597 19.33 -7.11 -26.76
CA VAL A 597 19.61 -8.30 -25.95
C VAL A 597 19.45 -7.95 -24.47
N SER A 598 18.69 -8.74 -23.72
CA SER A 598 18.67 -8.61 -22.26
C SER A 598 19.57 -9.66 -21.64
N LEU A 599 20.62 -9.19 -20.98
CA LEU A 599 21.59 -9.99 -20.23
C LEU A 599 21.06 -10.19 -18.82
N ILE A 600 21.26 -11.39 -18.29
CA ILE A 600 20.81 -11.79 -16.96
C ILE A 600 21.97 -12.51 -16.27
N ALA A 601 22.24 -12.13 -15.02
CA ALA A 601 23.16 -12.82 -14.13
C ALA A 601 22.43 -13.07 -12.81
N MET A 602 22.46 -14.29 -12.29
CA MET A 602 21.76 -14.67 -11.06
C MET A 602 22.73 -15.05 -9.96
N ASN A 603 22.37 -14.76 -8.72
CA ASN A 603 22.93 -15.41 -7.53
C ASN A 603 21.78 -15.85 -6.60
N THR A 604 22.08 -16.22 -5.36
CA THR A 604 21.08 -16.70 -4.40
C THR A 604 20.02 -15.68 -3.99
N THR A 605 20.22 -14.38 -4.21
CA THR A 605 19.25 -13.33 -3.85
C THR A 605 18.44 -12.79 -5.03
N GLY A 606 18.81 -13.14 -6.26
CA GLY A 606 17.98 -12.87 -7.44
C GLY A 606 18.76 -12.45 -8.69
N PRO A 607 18.06 -12.04 -9.76
CA PRO A 607 18.67 -11.66 -11.02
C PRO A 607 19.11 -10.18 -11.06
N GLY A 608 20.32 -9.95 -11.56
CA GLY A 608 20.73 -8.71 -12.18
C GLY A 608 20.40 -8.72 -13.67
N THR A 609 19.91 -7.60 -14.21
CA THR A 609 19.59 -7.49 -15.65
C THR A 609 20.18 -6.23 -16.27
N LYS A 610 20.59 -6.31 -17.54
CA LYS A 610 21.07 -5.18 -18.34
C LYS A 610 20.68 -5.37 -19.81
N GLN A 611 20.25 -4.30 -20.47
CA GLN A 611 20.03 -4.32 -21.92
C GLN A 611 21.28 -3.86 -22.67
N VAL A 612 21.62 -4.56 -23.75
CA VAL A 612 22.76 -4.28 -24.63
C VAL A 612 22.30 -4.41 -26.08
N THR A 613 22.69 -3.45 -26.93
CA THR A 613 22.32 -3.45 -28.34
C THR A 613 23.36 -4.18 -29.19
N PHE A 614 23.00 -5.29 -29.82
CA PHE A 614 23.85 -6.00 -30.78
C PHE A 614 23.46 -5.60 -32.20
N THR A 615 24.39 -4.97 -32.93
CA THR A 615 24.21 -4.62 -34.35
C THR A 615 24.94 -5.62 -35.22
N ILE A 616 24.20 -6.41 -36.00
CA ILE A 616 24.75 -7.37 -36.97
C ILE A 616 24.63 -6.78 -38.38
N ASN A 617 25.76 -6.47 -38.99
CA ASN A 617 25.82 -5.94 -40.36
C ASN A 617 25.65 -7.06 -41.41
N GLY A 618 25.00 -6.73 -42.53
CA GLY A 618 24.82 -7.64 -43.66
C GLY A 618 26.14 -8.00 -44.36
N SER A 619 26.25 -9.23 -44.86
CA SER A 619 27.40 -9.67 -45.65
C SER A 619 27.36 -9.01 -47.04
N SER A 620 28.41 -8.26 -47.39
CA SER A 620 28.59 -7.70 -48.74
C SER A 620 29.41 -8.69 -49.57
N ALA A 621 28.77 -9.63 -50.25
CA ALA A 621 29.48 -10.55 -51.14
C ALA A 621 29.90 -9.82 -52.43
N LEU A 622 31.21 -9.78 -52.70
CA LEU A 622 31.78 -9.30 -53.96
C LEU A 622 31.49 -10.34 -55.07
N THR A 623 30.87 -9.93 -56.18
CA THR A 623 30.66 -10.80 -57.35
C THR A 623 31.25 -10.17 -58.61
N THR A 624 31.85 -10.99 -59.47
CA THR A 624 32.37 -10.56 -60.78
C THR A 624 31.21 -10.47 -61.77
N LEU A 625 30.96 -9.27 -62.31
CA LEU A 625 29.87 -9.05 -63.29
C LEU A 625 30.16 -9.72 -64.64
N ALA A 626 31.39 -9.59 -65.17
CA ALA A 626 31.86 -10.22 -66.39
C ALA A 626 33.39 -10.25 -66.44
N GLY A 627 33.95 -11.21 -67.17
CA GLY A 627 35.39 -11.47 -67.22
C GLY A 627 35.81 -12.64 -66.32
N SER A 628 37.04 -13.11 -66.52
CA SER A 628 37.65 -14.15 -65.68
C SER A 628 38.92 -13.61 -65.04
N ALA A 629 38.95 -13.60 -63.70
CA ALA A 629 40.08 -13.07 -62.93
C ALA A 629 41.38 -13.80 -63.30
N GLY A 630 42.46 -13.04 -63.50
CA GLY A 630 43.77 -13.59 -63.87
C GLY A 630 43.93 -14.01 -65.34
N SER A 631 42.89 -13.91 -66.16
CA SER A 631 42.92 -14.30 -67.58
C SER A 631 42.68 -13.09 -68.50
N PRO A 632 43.70 -12.26 -68.79
CA PRO A 632 43.53 -11.14 -69.71
C PRO A 632 43.30 -11.61 -71.15
N GLY A 633 42.47 -10.89 -71.92
CA GLY A 633 42.18 -11.20 -73.32
C GLY A 633 41.04 -10.35 -73.87
N SER A 634 40.58 -10.62 -75.09
CA SER A 634 39.55 -9.84 -75.79
C SER A 634 38.35 -10.65 -76.30
N ALA A 635 38.17 -11.88 -75.79
CA ALA A 635 37.07 -12.74 -76.22
C ALA A 635 35.70 -12.12 -75.90
N ASP A 636 34.80 -12.14 -76.87
CA ASP A 636 33.37 -11.82 -76.73
C ASP A 636 32.59 -13.09 -76.36
N GLY A 637 31.37 -12.93 -75.83
CA GLY A 637 30.50 -14.05 -75.40
C GLY A 637 29.79 -13.79 -74.07
N PRO A 638 29.19 -14.81 -73.45
CA PRO A 638 28.59 -14.72 -72.11
C PRO A 638 29.58 -14.18 -71.07
N SER A 639 29.08 -13.56 -69.98
CA SER A 639 29.90 -12.87 -68.98
C SER A 639 31.05 -13.71 -68.39
N SER A 640 30.88 -15.03 -68.23
CA SER A 640 31.91 -15.96 -67.74
C SER A 640 33.02 -16.27 -68.75
N ASP A 641 32.72 -16.16 -70.04
CA ASP A 641 33.60 -16.54 -71.16
C ASP A 641 34.28 -15.32 -71.77
N ALA A 642 33.65 -14.15 -71.62
CA ALA A 642 34.23 -12.87 -71.98
C ALA A 642 35.59 -12.66 -71.29
N ARG A 643 36.50 -11.98 -71.97
CA ARG A 643 37.80 -11.60 -71.41
C ARG A 643 38.01 -10.10 -71.61
N PHE A 644 38.66 -9.46 -70.64
CA PHE A 644 39.08 -8.05 -70.70
C PHE A 644 40.58 -7.99 -70.43
N ASN A 645 41.25 -6.93 -70.87
CA ASN A 645 42.64 -6.66 -70.58
C ASN A 645 42.79 -5.25 -69.99
N THR A 646 43.06 -5.16 -68.69
CA THR A 646 43.09 -3.89 -67.94
C THR A 646 41.82 -3.02 -68.17
N PRO A 647 40.61 -3.55 -67.92
CA PRO A 647 39.39 -2.76 -68.06
C PRO A 647 39.45 -1.52 -67.15
N GLY A 648 39.23 -0.35 -67.74
CA GLY A 648 39.17 0.95 -67.10
C GLY A 648 37.75 1.33 -66.72
N ALA A 649 37.42 2.63 -66.78
CA ALA A 649 36.08 3.08 -66.41
C ALA A 649 35.02 2.61 -67.42
N GLY A 650 33.78 2.51 -66.94
CA GLY A 650 32.61 2.20 -67.75
C GLY A 650 31.42 3.10 -67.47
N VAL A 651 30.44 3.08 -68.37
CA VAL A 651 29.21 3.87 -68.28
C VAL A 651 28.01 3.07 -68.74
N ALA A 652 26.90 3.15 -68.00
CA ALA A 652 25.65 2.51 -68.38
C ALA A 652 24.83 3.42 -69.30
N ASP A 653 24.16 2.85 -70.31
CA ASP A 653 23.11 3.53 -71.06
C ASP A 653 21.75 3.47 -70.32
N GLN A 654 20.75 4.17 -70.86
CA GLN A 654 19.39 4.19 -70.29
C GLN A 654 18.68 2.84 -70.38
N ASN A 655 19.17 1.91 -71.21
CA ASN A 655 18.63 0.57 -71.36
C ASN A 655 19.35 -0.45 -70.45
N GLY A 656 20.33 -0.01 -69.65
CA GLY A 656 21.09 -0.85 -68.73
C GLY A 656 22.29 -1.57 -69.35
N ASN A 657 22.67 -1.30 -70.61
CA ASN A 657 23.91 -1.83 -71.17
C ASN A 657 25.11 -1.07 -70.61
N LEU A 658 26.19 -1.76 -70.25
CA LEU A 658 27.42 -1.14 -69.78
C LEU A 658 28.46 -1.06 -70.90
N TYR A 659 29.00 0.12 -71.15
CA TYR A 659 30.13 0.34 -72.04
C TYR A 659 31.40 0.49 -71.21
N VAL A 660 32.37 -0.39 -71.40
CA VAL A 660 33.60 -0.44 -70.61
C VAL A 660 34.79 -0.13 -71.52
N ALA A 661 35.67 0.75 -71.07
CA ALA A 661 36.95 0.96 -71.73
C ALA A 661 37.88 -0.23 -71.45
N ASP A 662 38.16 -1.04 -72.46
CA ASP A 662 39.04 -2.21 -72.32
C ASP A 662 40.46 -1.78 -72.70
N THR A 663 41.08 -1.05 -71.76
CA THR A 663 42.26 -0.19 -71.97
C THR A 663 43.39 -0.91 -72.70
N GLY A 664 43.72 -2.12 -72.25
CA GLY A 664 44.82 -2.92 -72.77
C GLY A 664 44.54 -3.58 -74.12
N ASN A 665 43.26 -3.70 -74.49
CA ASN A 665 42.84 -4.18 -75.81
C ASN A 665 42.56 -3.05 -76.81
N GLY A 666 42.66 -1.78 -76.40
CA GLY A 666 42.41 -0.65 -77.31
C GLY A 666 40.98 -0.58 -77.83
N SER A 667 40.00 -1.00 -77.02
CA SER A 667 38.60 -1.13 -77.45
C SER A 667 37.61 -0.60 -76.40
N ILE A 668 36.38 -0.32 -76.84
CA ILE A 668 35.21 -0.19 -75.96
C ILE A 668 34.40 -1.49 -76.08
N ARG A 669 34.07 -2.08 -74.94
CA ARG A 669 33.26 -3.31 -74.84
C ARG A 669 31.87 -2.96 -74.36
N LYS A 670 30.84 -3.61 -74.90
CA LYS A 670 29.46 -3.48 -74.45
C LYS A 670 29.05 -4.75 -73.73
N ILE A 671 28.58 -4.62 -72.50
CA ILE A 671 27.94 -5.67 -71.70
C ILE A 671 26.44 -5.43 -71.75
N ALA A 672 25.69 -6.34 -72.35
CA ALA A 672 24.25 -6.28 -72.38
C ALA A 672 23.64 -6.65 -71.02
N THR A 673 22.36 -6.31 -70.82
CA THR A 673 21.63 -6.62 -69.57
C THR A 673 21.46 -8.11 -69.32
N ASP A 674 21.62 -8.95 -70.34
CA ASP A 674 21.65 -10.41 -70.22
C ASP A 674 23.04 -10.98 -69.85
N GLY A 675 24.04 -10.11 -69.68
CA GLY A 675 25.42 -10.47 -69.35
C GLY A 675 26.31 -10.75 -70.56
N THR A 676 25.80 -10.68 -71.80
CA THR A 676 26.60 -10.90 -73.01
C THR A 676 27.56 -9.73 -73.25
N VAL A 677 28.85 -10.03 -73.43
CA VAL A 677 29.89 -9.05 -73.75
C VAL A 677 30.21 -9.09 -75.24
N SER A 678 30.27 -7.92 -75.87
CA SER A 678 30.61 -7.73 -77.28
C SER A 678 31.58 -6.56 -77.48
N THR A 679 32.39 -6.61 -78.53
CA THR A 679 33.27 -5.50 -78.90
C THR A 679 32.49 -4.42 -79.64
N PHE A 680 32.41 -3.22 -79.04
CA PHE A 680 31.60 -2.12 -79.55
C PHE A 680 32.38 -1.15 -80.45
N ALA A 681 33.64 -0.88 -80.11
CA ALA A 681 34.55 -0.09 -80.94
C ALA A 681 36.00 -0.53 -80.73
N THR A 682 36.83 -0.44 -81.77
CA THR A 682 38.25 -0.81 -81.76
C THR A 682 39.12 0.29 -82.37
N GLY A 683 40.44 0.11 -82.37
CA GLY A 683 41.39 1.07 -82.94
C GLY A 683 41.66 2.28 -82.03
N LEU A 684 41.40 2.15 -80.73
CA LEU A 684 41.72 3.16 -79.72
C LEU A 684 43.10 2.85 -79.13
N ASN A 685 43.79 3.86 -78.62
CA ASN A 685 45.08 3.76 -77.96
C ASN A 685 44.92 4.06 -76.46
N ALA A 686 44.95 3.00 -75.65
CA ALA A 686 44.76 3.04 -74.19
C ALA A 686 43.51 3.85 -73.76
N PRO A 687 42.29 3.47 -74.20
CA PRO A 687 41.08 4.15 -73.75
C PRO A 687 40.90 3.96 -72.24
N ALA A 688 40.87 5.05 -71.47
CA ALA A 688 40.84 4.96 -69.99
C ALA A 688 39.46 5.23 -69.38
N SER A 689 38.66 6.08 -70.02
CA SER A 689 37.33 6.47 -69.55
C SER A 689 36.36 6.66 -70.70
N VAL A 690 35.11 6.32 -70.45
CA VAL A 690 33.99 6.46 -71.38
C VAL A 690 32.81 7.07 -70.63
N VAL A 691 32.13 8.02 -71.27
CA VAL A 691 30.90 8.65 -70.78
C VAL A 691 29.89 8.74 -71.89
N ILE A 692 28.61 8.73 -71.54
CA ILE A 692 27.49 8.84 -72.47
C ILE A 692 26.89 10.25 -72.41
N ASP A 693 26.44 10.78 -73.55
CA ASP A 693 25.72 12.04 -73.57
C ASP A 693 24.31 11.92 -72.94
N ALA A 694 23.73 13.06 -72.55
CA ALA A 694 22.42 13.08 -71.91
C ALA A 694 21.29 12.51 -72.80
N ALA A 695 21.49 12.46 -74.12
CA ALA A 695 20.52 11.91 -75.06
C ALA A 695 20.68 10.39 -75.26
N GLY A 696 21.74 9.78 -74.73
CA GLY A 696 22.08 8.37 -74.99
C GLY A 696 22.53 8.10 -76.43
N ALA A 697 22.90 9.13 -77.19
CA ALA A 697 23.15 9.04 -78.62
C ALA A 697 24.64 8.85 -78.96
N ALA A 698 25.55 9.29 -78.10
CA ALA A 698 26.98 9.18 -78.33
C ALA A 698 27.77 8.89 -77.05
N LEU A 699 28.83 8.10 -77.19
CA LEU A 699 29.89 7.94 -76.21
C LEU A 699 31.01 8.94 -76.48
N TYR A 700 31.61 9.46 -75.42
CA TYR A 700 32.89 10.15 -75.48
C TYR A 700 33.92 9.33 -74.72
N VAL A 701 35.03 9.04 -75.38
CA VAL A 701 36.09 8.18 -74.89
C VAL A 701 37.37 8.99 -74.76
N ALA A 702 38.00 8.92 -73.59
CA ALA A 702 39.33 9.41 -73.35
C ALA A 702 40.31 8.45 -74.02
N ASN A 703 40.79 8.82 -75.21
CA ASN A 703 41.74 8.04 -75.99
C ASN A 703 43.16 8.40 -75.53
N THR A 704 43.50 7.96 -74.32
CA THR A 704 44.61 8.46 -73.51
C THR A 704 45.94 8.45 -74.26
N GLY A 705 46.29 7.32 -74.88
CA GLY A 705 47.56 7.17 -75.60
C GLY A 705 47.62 7.97 -76.91
N ALA A 706 46.47 8.43 -77.41
CA ALA A 706 46.38 9.32 -78.57
C ALA A 706 46.21 10.80 -78.19
N ASN A 707 46.30 11.15 -76.90
CA ASN A 707 46.18 12.53 -76.40
C ASN A 707 44.90 13.24 -76.85
N GLY A 708 43.77 12.51 -76.94
CA GLY A 708 42.54 13.07 -77.51
C GLY A 708 41.26 12.44 -76.98
N ILE A 709 40.12 13.03 -77.39
CA ILE A 709 38.79 12.48 -77.14
C ILE A 709 38.24 11.92 -78.44
N VAL A 710 37.68 10.71 -78.40
CA VAL A 710 36.95 10.10 -79.50
C VAL A 710 35.47 10.11 -79.19
N LYS A 711 34.65 10.54 -80.14
CA LYS A 711 33.19 10.41 -80.09
C LYS A 711 32.79 9.15 -80.84
N ILE A 712 31.97 8.31 -80.23
CA ILE A 712 31.42 7.12 -80.89
C ILE A 712 29.90 7.29 -80.94
N ASP A 713 29.31 7.22 -82.12
CA ASP A 713 27.86 7.22 -82.28
C ASP A 713 27.29 5.86 -81.84
N ILE A 714 26.32 5.86 -80.93
CA ILE A 714 25.83 4.62 -80.31
C ILE A 714 24.98 3.79 -81.28
N ALA A 715 24.27 4.45 -82.21
CA ALA A 715 23.39 3.76 -83.15
C ALA A 715 24.18 3.07 -84.27
N THR A 716 25.33 3.63 -84.64
CA THR A 716 26.12 3.18 -85.80
C THR A 716 27.48 2.56 -85.42
N GLY A 717 27.97 2.78 -84.20
CA GLY A 717 29.30 2.34 -83.75
C GLY A 717 30.46 3.16 -84.36
N VAL A 718 30.18 4.21 -85.14
CA VAL A 718 31.20 4.99 -85.85
C VAL A 718 31.99 5.88 -84.88
N ALA A 719 33.31 5.67 -84.85
CA ALA A 719 34.25 6.46 -84.05
C ALA A 719 34.82 7.66 -84.83
N THR A 720 34.80 8.85 -84.22
CA THR A 720 35.35 10.10 -84.78
C THR A 720 36.21 10.81 -83.74
N THR A 721 37.47 11.08 -84.06
CA THR A 721 38.37 11.87 -83.20
C THR A 721 37.91 13.33 -83.18
N LEU A 722 37.65 13.89 -81.98
CA LEU A 722 37.34 15.32 -81.87
C LEU A 722 38.61 16.15 -82.07
N VAL A 723 38.61 16.99 -83.10
CA VAL A 723 39.64 18.01 -83.28
C VAL A 723 39.35 19.18 -82.33
N LEU A 724 40.03 19.16 -81.17
CA LEU A 724 39.91 20.20 -80.15
C LEU A 724 41.05 21.20 -80.32
N ALA A 725 40.71 22.47 -80.57
CA ALA A 725 41.68 23.57 -80.64
C ALA A 725 41.63 24.36 -79.33
N GLY A 726 42.74 24.40 -78.58
CA GLY A 726 42.88 25.12 -77.31
C GLY A 726 44.28 24.95 -76.70
N THR A 727 44.64 25.85 -75.80
CA THR A 727 45.87 25.80 -74.99
C THR A 727 45.50 25.67 -73.50
N PRO A 728 46.06 24.70 -72.75
CA PRO A 728 46.94 23.61 -73.24
C PRO A 728 46.19 22.63 -74.14
N ALA A 729 46.93 21.93 -75.00
CA ALA A 729 46.41 20.77 -75.73
C ALA A 729 46.05 19.65 -74.72
N LEU A 730 45.28 18.66 -75.14
CA LEU A 730 45.11 17.48 -74.27
C LEU A 730 46.40 16.65 -74.29
N ASN A 731 46.77 16.13 -73.12
CA ASN A 731 47.94 15.32 -72.84
C ASN A 731 47.53 14.24 -71.84
N ALA A 732 47.50 12.98 -72.30
CA ALA A 732 47.04 11.83 -71.54
C ALA A 732 45.71 12.06 -70.77
N PRO A 733 44.59 12.35 -71.45
CA PRO A 733 43.31 12.49 -70.77
C PRO A 733 42.85 11.14 -70.22
N THR A 734 42.52 11.03 -68.92
CA THR A 734 42.16 9.73 -68.30
C THR A 734 40.76 9.66 -67.70
N GLY A 735 40.20 10.78 -67.24
CA GLY A 735 38.88 10.83 -66.61
C GLY A 735 37.92 11.75 -67.35
N LEU A 736 36.69 11.29 -67.56
CA LEU A 736 35.63 12.06 -68.22
C LEU A 736 34.39 12.14 -67.34
N VAL A 737 33.75 13.31 -67.30
CA VAL A 737 32.39 13.49 -66.78
C VAL A 737 31.60 14.47 -67.64
N ILE A 738 30.29 14.26 -67.77
CA ILE A 738 29.40 15.18 -68.50
C ILE A 738 28.39 15.79 -67.54
N ASP A 739 28.24 17.12 -67.59
CA ASP A 739 27.17 17.81 -66.84
C ASP A 739 25.81 17.74 -67.54
N ALA A 740 24.74 18.07 -66.81
CA ALA A 740 23.38 18.08 -67.35
C ALA A 740 23.17 19.05 -68.55
N SER A 741 24.10 19.99 -68.78
CA SER A 741 24.07 20.89 -69.95
C SER A 741 24.80 20.32 -71.17
N GLY A 742 25.39 19.12 -71.05
CA GLY A 742 26.14 18.42 -72.08
C GLY A 742 27.59 18.91 -72.23
N ASN A 743 28.14 19.64 -71.25
CA ASN A 743 29.57 19.98 -71.27
C ASN A 743 30.38 18.80 -70.75
N LEU A 744 31.47 18.50 -71.44
CA LEU A 744 32.41 17.45 -71.06
C LEU A 744 33.55 18.06 -70.23
N TYR A 745 33.85 17.49 -69.08
CA TYR A 745 34.99 17.83 -68.25
C TYR A 745 35.99 16.68 -68.32
N VAL A 746 37.24 17.02 -68.57
CA VAL A 746 38.32 16.08 -68.86
C VAL A 746 39.41 16.27 -67.83
N ALA A 747 39.79 15.20 -67.14
CA ALA A 747 41.03 15.15 -66.39
C ALA A 747 42.19 15.04 -67.39
N ASN A 748 42.86 16.16 -67.65
CA ASN A 748 44.00 16.29 -68.55
C ASN A 748 45.28 15.95 -67.78
N THR A 749 45.45 14.66 -67.48
CA THR A 749 46.35 14.18 -66.44
C THR A 749 47.82 14.47 -66.73
N GLY A 750 48.24 14.40 -67.99
CA GLY A 750 49.61 14.74 -68.40
C GLY A 750 49.96 16.22 -68.22
N ASP A 751 48.97 17.10 -68.16
CA ASP A 751 49.15 18.54 -67.90
C ASP A 751 48.60 18.96 -66.52
N HIS A 752 48.21 18.01 -65.66
CA HIS A 752 47.72 18.26 -64.30
C HIS A 752 46.52 19.23 -64.20
N THR A 753 45.66 19.27 -65.22
CA THR A 753 44.53 20.21 -65.29
C THR A 753 43.18 19.51 -65.49
N ILE A 754 42.08 20.21 -65.17
CA ILE A 754 40.73 19.84 -65.58
C ILE A 754 40.26 20.79 -66.69
N VAL A 755 39.98 20.24 -67.87
CA VAL A 755 39.57 21.03 -69.05
C VAL A 755 38.07 20.86 -69.27
N LYS A 756 37.35 21.98 -69.44
CA LYS A 756 35.94 21.98 -69.84
C LYS A 756 35.78 22.19 -71.34
N ILE A 757 35.22 21.20 -72.02
CA ILE A 757 34.82 21.26 -73.43
C ILE A 757 33.31 21.56 -73.48
N LYS A 758 32.95 22.76 -73.94
CA LYS A 758 31.53 23.16 -73.98
C LYS A 758 30.76 22.36 -75.03
N HIS A 759 29.52 22.00 -74.72
CA HIS A 759 28.65 21.17 -75.57
C HIS A 759 28.59 21.60 -77.04
N ARG A 760 28.57 22.91 -77.32
CA ARG A 760 28.57 23.47 -78.70
C ARG A 760 29.80 23.10 -79.54
N HIS A 761 30.90 22.71 -78.91
CA HIS A 761 32.14 22.26 -79.56
C HIS A 761 32.18 20.74 -79.76
N LEU A 762 31.23 20.00 -79.17
CA LEU A 762 31.03 18.56 -79.39
C LEU A 762 30.09 18.27 -80.59
N ARG A 763 29.54 19.32 -81.23
CA ARG A 763 28.71 19.23 -82.44
C ARG A 763 29.53 19.62 -83.67
N ASP A 764 29.58 18.74 -84.67
CA ASP A 764 30.39 18.91 -85.88
C ASP A 764 30.14 20.21 -86.66
N ARG A 765 31.20 20.69 -87.33
CA ARG A 765 31.24 21.95 -88.12
C ARG A 765 30.22 22.01 -89.27
N ALA A 766 29.58 20.91 -89.65
CA ALA A 766 28.60 20.85 -90.75
C ALA A 766 27.38 21.76 -90.56
N ARG A 767 26.94 22.03 -89.31
CA ARG A 767 25.77 22.90 -89.05
C ARG A 767 26.02 24.41 -89.22
N ARG A 768 27.27 24.87 -89.38
CA ARG A 768 27.58 26.31 -89.40
C ARG A 768 27.32 27.01 -90.74
N ARG A 769 27.09 26.29 -91.85
CA ARG A 769 26.73 26.92 -93.15
C ARG A 769 25.25 27.31 -93.26
N CYS A 770 24.32 26.60 -92.58
CA CYS A 770 22.89 26.90 -92.69
C CYS A 770 22.42 28.10 -91.85
N GLN A 771 23.11 28.47 -90.77
CA GLN A 771 22.70 29.58 -89.89
C GLN A 771 23.11 30.98 -90.37
N ARG A 772 24.01 31.10 -91.36
CA ARG A 772 24.41 32.41 -91.92
C ARG A 772 23.48 32.95 -93.01
N HIS A 773 22.66 32.11 -93.65
CA HIS A 773 21.72 32.56 -94.70
C HIS A 773 20.36 33.03 -94.16
N ALA A 774 20.03 32.76 -92.89
CA ALA A 774 18.73 33.14 -92.32
C ALA A 774 18.70 34.54 -91.64
N ARG A 775 19.78 35.33 -91.71
CA ARG A 775 19.86 36.67 -91.09
C ARG A 775 19.62 37.84 -92.04
N HIS A 776 19.38 37.61 -93.34
CA HIS A 776 18.96 38.64 -94.28
C HIS A 776 17.65 38.22 -94.97
N GLY A 777 16.53 38.82 -94.56
CA GLY A 777 15.24 38.55 -95.18
C GLY A 777 14.06 39.08 -94.36
N GLN A 778 13.96 40.40 -94.22
CA GLN A 778 12.67 41.04 -93.97
C GLN A 778 11.89 41.11 -95.30
N CYS A 779 10.65 40.63 -95.31
CA CYS A 779 9.44 41.32 -95.81
C CYS A 779 8.34 40.33 -96.21
N HIS A 780 7.11 40.72 -95.84
CA HIS A 780 5.85 40.12 -96.25
C HIS A 780 5.65 40.11 -97.77
N GLY A 781 4.88 39.13 -98.24
CA GLY A 781 3.79 39.42 -99.19
C GLY A 781 3.84 38.76 -100.57
N ARG A 782 2.94 37.78 -100.73
CA ARG A 782 2.25 37.33 -101.97
C ARG A 782 3.01 36.43 -102.97
N GLY A 783 2.57 35.17 -102.97
CA GLY A 783 2.12 34.47 -104.17
C GLY A 783 3.15 33.78 -105.06
N ARG A 784 3.29 32.45 -104.90
CA ARG A 784 3.14 31.41 -105.95
C ARG A 784 3.63 30.05 -105.43
N ARG A 785 2.88 28.99 -105.73
CA ARG A 785 3.30 27.59 -105.52
C ARG A 785 4.54 27.30 -106.36
N LEU A 786 5.61 26.81 -105.76
CA LEU A 786 6.67 26.07 -106.44
C LEU A 786 6.77 24.67 -105.81
N ARG A 787 6.68 23.63 -106.65
CA ARG A 787 6.89 22.23 -106.25
C ARG A 787 8.34 22.05 -105.80
N LEU A 788 8.53 21.43 -104.64
CA LEU A 788 9.83 20.94 -104.17
C LEU A 788 10.07 19.54 -104.75
N ALA A 789 11.27 19.30 -105.28
CA ALA A 789 11.76 17.95 -105.58
C ALA A 789 12.02 17.18 -104.26
N HIS A 790 11.65 15.90 -104.26
CA HIS A 790 11.85 14.97 -103.14
C HIS A 790 13.34 14.74 -102.89
N GLY A 791 13.83 15.13 -101.71
CA GLY A 791 15.20 14.84 -101.26
C GLY A 791 15.55 15.43 -99.89
N ASP A 792 15.01 16.61 -99.54
CA ASP A 792 15.52 17.40 -98.40
C ASP A 792 14.48 17.74 -97.30
N ARG A 793 13.35 17.04 -97.20
CA ARG A 793 12.29 17.37 -96.22
C ARG A 793 12.34 16.62 -94.88
N ASP A 794 13.14 15.57 -94.74
CA ASP A 794 13.11 14.71 -93.53
C ASP A 794 14.20 15.00 -92.48
N GLN A 795 15.10 15.96 -92.73
CA GLN A 795 16.22 16.26 -91.80
C GLN A 795 16.00 17.52 -90.92
N CYS A 796 14.83 18.16 -90.95
CA CYS A 796 14.56 19.39 -90.19
C CYS A 796 13.22 19.41 -89.45
N ARG A 797 12.79 18.25 -88.93
CA ARG A 797 11.59 18.15 -88.08
C ARG A 797 11.83 17.28 -86.86
N LEU A 798 12.64 17.78 -85.93
CA LEU A 798 12.53 17.51 -84.49
C LEU A 798 13.55 18.42 -83.79
N LEU A 799 13.18 18.98 -82.62
CA LEU A 799 13.95 19.85 -81.71
C LEU A 799 13.66 21.37 -81.78
N LEU A 800 12.52 21.76 -81.21
CA LEU A 800 12.39 22.96 -80.35
C LEU A 800 11.27 22.70 -79.33
N PRO A 801 11.53 22.62 -78.01
CA PRO A 801 10.49 22.74 -77.01
C PRO A 801 10.26 24.22 -76.68
N LEU A 802 9.01 24.65 -76.87
CA LEU A 802 8.46 25.90 -76.37
C LEU A 802 8.55 25.94 -74.83
N ARG A 803 9.08 27.04 -74.28
CA ARG A 803 8.70 27.51 -72.94
C ARG A 803 8.44 29.01 -73.00
N CYS A 804 7.17 29.38 -72.86
CA CYS A 804 6.74 30.72 -72.49
C CYS A 804 6.98 30.94 -70.99
N ARG A 805 7.39 32.15 -70.61
CA ARG A 805 7.41 32.65 -69.21
C ARG A 805 6.14 33.47 -68.95
N TYR A 806 5.56 33.27 -67.77
CA TYR A 806 4.78 34.21 -66.96
C TYR A 806 4.62 33.51 -65.60
N GLY A 807 4.81 34.06 -64.40
CA GLY A 807 5.16 35.35 -63.83
C GLY A 807 4.95 35.14 -62.31
N GLN A 808 5.90 35.54 -61.46
CA GLN A 808 5.89 35.30 -60.01
C GLN A 808 4.78 36.06 -59.28
N GLN A 809 4.20 35.45 -58.23
CA GLN A 809 4.12 36.02 -56.88
C GLN A 809 3.55 34.98 -55.89
N HIS A 810 4.25 34.78 -54.78
CA HIS A 810 3.70 34.23 -53.54
C HIS A 810 4.30 35.03 -52.38
N ASP A 811 3.43 35.53 -51.50
CA ASP A 811 3.69 35.79 -50.09
C ASP A 811 2.35 35.51 -49.34
N PRO A 812 2.34 35.15 -48.04
CA PRO A 812 1.56 34.01 -47.54
C PRO A 812 0.53 34.50 -46.50
N SER A 813 -0.08 33.55 -45.79
CA SER A 813 -0.81 33.70 -44.51
C SER A 813 -2.34 33.65 -44.57
N HIS A 814 -2.86 33.03 -43.50
CA HIS A 814 -4.26 32.75 -43.14
C HIS A 814 -4.99 31.65 -43.93
N ARG A 815 -5.83 30.78 -43.36
CA ARG A 815 -6.05 30.23 -42.00
C ARG A 815 -7.22 29.23 -42.19
N THR A 816 -7.11 28.05 -41.60
CA THR A 816 -8.21 27.23 -41.02
C THR A 816 -9.37 26.66 -41.86
N LEU A 817 -9.73 25.41 -41.49
CA LEU A 817 -11.02 24.70 -41.63
C LEU A 817 -11.35 24.22 -43.06
N HIS A 818 -11.57 22.93 -43.34
CA HIS A 818 -12.44 21.98 -42.65
C HIS A 818 -12.03 20.49 -42.88
N ARG A 819 -12.41 19.65 -41.92
CA ARG A 819 -12.30 18.17 -41.91
C ARG A 819 -13.16 17.47 -42.97
N SER A 820 -12.70 16.25 -43.31
CA SER A 820 -13.44 14.99 -43.57
C SER A 820 -14.37 14.88 -44.78
N CYS A 821 -14.00 13.98 -45.70
CA CYS A 821 -14.53 12.61 -45.75
C CYS A 821 -13.46 11.66 -46.29
#